data_AF-A0A1L9RYT8-F1
#
_entry.id   AF-A0A1L9RYT8-F1
#
_cell.length_a   1.000
_cell.length_b   1.000
_cell.length_c   1.000
_cell.angle_alpha   90.00
_cell.angle_beta   90.00
_cell.angle_gamma   90.00
#
_symmetry.space_group_name_H-M   'P 1'
#
loop_
_entity.id
_entity.type
_entity.pdbx_description
1 polymer ?
#
loop_
_entity_poly.entity_id
_entity_poly.type
_entity_poly.pdbx_seq_one_letter_code
_entity_poly.pdbx_strand_id
1 'polypeptide(L)'
;MPGPIELQLFPSCPDCLSWSADGELAVAAGEYVHIITPKNTSDEGDIGSTPQAATGNWNITRFRANVFTHREWSTIYPQKRDDFSIGAEQSMSTVVGLAWSPPGLAKHRRSILAVLTSNQFLSFYEAAGPQGRWTRVAIVNEALKTHFQAFVHEKSHRLRKTNIRSFTWCPPLKVPVEETGSHPAFGLEARWGIQLLTVVNDDNDVIFLHTRRPKAEPSFNPFAFNILTLTSLHDLEGNYPVVQPGSIFASALKPQIRTLHVSCGPWLFQQRKGQGNACHVTGTAAAVYGSKLKMVKLDITLTPNSEPETGLKYKSVATSKEHPTMPLENTGKHHLIGPTQWIYQDGFEQVYVVVGSFAGFLVASAPIASYTGSNAGSTRIEVQEHPMYDSATGDSQDGGTNHWEPISAMAAAFCEEPSKSVPQLHLGTTGGYGGYKEFPFVQDNHSPIFSPPWKQQSDGIRDQFDIDRDLGGLVVGRVWGLAYNRGVIAAALTMHPRDMVEYCTAAEERTFIVFSSLGTESQEGEGGVSAFQQKTPDRSPDFLRTKREGVLGYILRSAPISGDSRLWCPRVVYAAACCAIVESQNEELLLESRSALKWLVTVTGADLSDEISKCSTSSNTVDPKSAEQLSGAGAQIFEKCDICDAGIAWYSTQESQCASGHLFVRCNLSMLSIQEPGISKLCSNCKTEYLNEDLIGPSQGTDLQHTYQMLSDVFDTCIYCNGKFSA
;
A
#
# COMPACT_ATOMS: atom_id res chain seq x y z
N MET A 1 -3.19 -16.48 -18.21
CA MET A 1 -2.17 -15.81 -17.36
C MET A 1 -1.29 -14.93 -18.23
N PRO A 2 -0.84 -13.75 -17.80
CA PRO A 2 0.12 -12.98 -18.56
C PRO A 2 1.43 -13.77 -18.69
N GLY A 3 2.06 -13.68 -19.87
CA GLY A 3 3.38 -14.25 -20.09
C GLY A 3 4.46 -13.55 -19.25
N PRO A 4 5.67 -14.11 -19.21
CA PRO A 4 6.80 -13.51 -18.52
C PRO A 4 7.13 -12.12 -19.08
N ILE A 5 7.59 -11.22 -18.21
CA ILE A 5 8.05 -9.88 -18.60
C ILE A 5 9.57 -9.89 -18.61
N GLU A 6 10.17 -9.51 -19.74
CA GLU A 6 11.61 -9.28 -19.85
C GLU A 6 11.93 -7.79 -19.68
N LEU A 7 12.85 -7.49 -18.76
CA LEU A 7 13.33 -6.14 -18.49
C LEU A 7 14.84 -6.05 -18.72
N GLN A 8 15.27 -5.01 -19.44
CA GLN A 8 16.69 -4.70 -19.63
C GLN A 8 17.24 -3.99 -18.39
N LEU A 9 17.50 -4.75 -17.34
CA LEU A 9 18.08 -4.30 -16.08
C LEU A 9 18.68 -5.46 -15.30
N PHE A 10 19.50 -5.13 -14.30
CA PHE A 10 19.97 -6.06 -13.27
C PHE A 10 19.46 -5.66 -11.87
N PRO A 11 18.99 -6.60 -11.04
CA PRO A 11 18.50 -6.30 -9.70
C PRO A 11 19.63 -5.80 -8.78
N SER A 12 19.39 -4.75 -8.00
CA SER A 12 20.43 -4.17 -7.12
C SER A 12 20.49 -4.73 -5.70
N CYS A 13 19.48 -5.48 -5.28
CA CYS A 13 19.41 -6.04 -3.94
C CYS A 13 18.63 -7.36 -3.92
N PRO A 14 18.84 -8.20 -2.89
CA PRO A 14 17.87 -9.22 -2.52
C PRO A 14 16.50 -8.59 -2.26
N ASP A 15 15.45 -9.39 -2.38
CA ASP A 15 14.05 -8.96 -2.27
C ASP A 15 13.71 -7.72 -3.13
N CYS A 16 14.16 -7.73 -4.38
CA CYS A 16 14.06 -6.57 -5.28
C CYS A 16 12.64 -6.22 -5.76
N LEU A 17 11.62 -7.00 -5.37
CA LEU A 17 10.24 -6.83 -5.79
C LEU A 17 9.36 -6.34 -4.64
N SER A 18 8.42 -5.44 -4.95
CA SER A 18 7.29 -5.16 -4.05
C SER A 18 6.04 -4.89 -4.85
N TRP A 19 4.92 -5.47 -4.42
CA TRP A 19 3.64 -5.35 -5.12
C TRP A 19 2.63 -4.59 -4.27
N SER A 20 2.08 -3.50 -4.82
CA SER A 20 1.04 -2.72 -4.15
C SER A 20 -0.31 -3.44 -4.17
N ALA A 21 -1.17 -3.12 -3.20
CA ALA A 21 -2.58 -3.52 -3.19
C ALA A 21 -3.38 -2.94 -4.38
N ASP A 22 -2.81 -1.94 -5.06
CA ASP A 22 -3.33 -1.29 -6.27
C ASP A 22 -2.96 -2.03 -7.56
N GLY A 23 -2.10 -3.06 -7.48
CA GLY A 23 -1.68 -3.87 -8.61
C GLY A 23 -0.41 -3.38 -9.33
N GLU A 24 0.21 -2.31 -8.85
CA GLU A 24 1.49 -1.79 -9.35
C GLU A 24 2.65 -2.58 -8.73
N LEU A 25 3.50 -3.18 -9.57
CA LEU A 25 4.69 -3.94 -9.18
C LEU A 25 5.94 -3.06 -9.33
N ALA A 26 6.75 -2.96 -8.28
CA ALA A 26 8.00 -2.20 -8.28
C ALA A 26 9.21 -3.14 -8.32
N VAL A 27 10.26 -2.76 -9.06
CA VAL A 27 11.50 -3.52 -9.24
C VAL A 27 12.71 -2.62 -8.95
N ALA A 28 13.59 -3.05 -8.03
CA ALA A 28 14.82 -2.35 -7.67
C ALA A 28 15.94 -2.67 -8.66
N ALA A 29 16.49 -1.65 -9.32
CA ALA A 29 17.42 -1.83 -10.44
C ALA A 29 18.53 -0.76 -10.46
N GLY A 30 19.56 -0.95 -9.63
CA GLY A 30 20.70 -0.05 -9.54
C GLY A 30 20.30 1.31 -8.99
N GLU A 31 20.41 2.37 -9.82
CA GLU A 31 19.93 3.71 -9.48
C GLU A 31 18.45 3.94 -9.83
N TYR A 32 17.80 2.99 -10.51
CA TYR A 32 16.42 3.10 -10.97
C TYR A 32 15.46 2.23 -10.16
N VAL A 33 14.22 2.66 -10.17
CA VAL A 33 13.07 1.80 -9.86
C VAL A 33 12.20 1.72 -11.11
N HIS A 34 11.81 0.50 -11.48
CA HIS A 34 10.83 0.27 -12.54
C HIS A 34 9.47 -0.03 -11.90
N ILE A 35 8.42 0.60 -12.42
CA ILE A 35 7.03 0.41 -12.00
C ILE A 35 6.28 -0.21 -13.18
N ILE A 36 5.66 -1.35 -12.91
CA ILE A 36 4.97 -2.18 -13.87
C ILE A 36 3.49 -2.19 -13.48
N THR A 37 2.65 -1.61 -14.33
CA THR A 37 1.21 -1.44 -14.10
C THR A 37 0.44 -2.21 -15.17
N PRO A 38 -0.57 -3.02 -14.81
CA PRO A 38 -1.35 -3.74 -15.81
C PRO A 38 -2.14 -2.76 -16.70
N LYS A 39 -2.21 -3.03 -18.00
CA LYS A 39 -3.09 -2.29 -18.92
C LYS A 39 -4.53 -2.78 -18.77
N ASN A 40 -5.49 -1.87 -18.75
CA ASN A 40 -6.89 -2.22 -18.85
C ASN A 40 -7.26 -2.40 -20.33
N THR A 41 -7.96 -3.49 -20.67
CA THR A 41 -8.38 -3.81 -22.05
C THR A 41 -9.32 -2.78 -22.68
N SER A 42 -9.78 -1.77 -21.93
CA SER A 42 -10.54 -0.64 -22.44
C SER A 42 -9.71 0.40 -23.20
N ASP A 43 -8.38 0.35 -23.10
CA ASP A 43 -7.48 1.36 -23.67
C ASP A 43 -7.03 1.02 -25.12
N GLU A 44 -7.62 -0.01 -25.77
CA GLU A 44 -7.35 -0.38 -27.19
C GLU A 44 -7.91 0.61 -28.23
N GLY A 45 -8.45 1.75 -27.80
CA GLY A 45 -9.12 2.72 -28.67
C GLY A 45 -8.24 3.82 -29.29
N ASP A 46 -6.95 3.95 -28.92
CA ASP A 46 -6.12 5.07 -29.40
C ASP A 46 -5.05 4.69 -30.45
N ILE A 47 -5.19 5.39 -31.57
CA ILE A 47 -4.56 5.35 -32.88
C ILE A 47 -3.01 5.17 -32.88
N GLY A 48 -2.56 4.17 -33.65
CA GLY A 48 -1.40 4.30 -34.54
C GLY A 48 0.00 4.33 -33.91
N SER A 49 0.43 3.25 -33.23
CA SER A 49 1.86 3.02 -33.01
C SER A 49 2.25 1.57 -33.32
N THR A 50 3.39 1.41 -34.00
CA THR A 50 3.94 0.17 -34.53
C THR A 50 4.14 -0.91 -33.46
N PRO A 51 3.97 -2.20 -33.79
CA PRO A 51 4.05 -3.30 -32.82
C PRO A 51 5.50 -3.52 -32.38
N GLN A 52 5.86 -3.01 -31.21
CA GLN A 52 7.04 -3.49 -30.48
C GLN A 52 6.66 -4.75 -29.70
N ALA A 53 7.42 -5.82 -29.93
CA ALA A 53 7.18 -7.17 -29.46
C ALA A 53 7.05 -7.28 -27.92
N ALA A 54 6.25 -8.26 -27.49
CA ALA A 54 6.16 -8.86 -26.14
C ALA A 54 5.70 -8.02 -24.92
N THR A 55 5.45 -6.71 -25.02
CA THR A 55 4.98 -5.86 -23.89
C THR A 55 3.46 -5.64 -23.84
N GLY A 56 2.69 -6.45 -24.56
CA GLY A 56 1.28 -6.18 -24.90
C GLY A 56 0.36 -5.74 -23.76
N ASN A 57 0.57 -6.23 -22.53
CA ASN A 57 -0.38 -6.08 -21.42
C ASN A 57 0.10 -5.20 -20.24
N TRP A 58 1.29 -4.59 -20.33
CA TRP A 58 1.87 -3.86 -19.19
C TRP A 58 2.36 -2.47 -19.59
N ASN A 59 2.12 -1.49 -18.72
CA ASN A 59 2.74 -0.17 -18.76
C ASN A 59 3.97 -0.19 -17.86
N ILE A 60 5.14 0.08 -18.44
CA ILE A 60 6.41 0.10 -17.71
C ILE A 60 6.90 1.56 -17.65
N THR A 61 7.05 2.07 -16.43
CA THR A 61 7.64 3.38 -16.19
C THR A 61 8.88 3.22 -15.30
N ARG A 62 9.81 4.17 -15.36
CA ARG A 62 11.00 4.14 -14.49
C ARG A 62 11.39 5.54 -14.03
N PHE A 63 11.98 5.61 -12.85
CA PHE A 63 12.55 6.84 -12.31
C PHE A 63 13.86 6.57 -11.59
N ARG A 64 14.71 7.60 -11.48
CA ARG A 64 15.97 7.53 -10.73
C ARG A 64 15.74 7.84 -9.27
N ALA A 65 16.25 6.98 -8.38
CA ALA A 65 16.16 7.15 -6.94
C ALA A 65 17.37 7.87 -6.32
N ASN A 66 18.51 7.89 -7.03
CA ASN A 66 19.80 8.37 -6.52
C ASN A 66 20.06 9.88 -6.66
N VAL A 67 19.08 10.66 -7.16
CA VAL A 67 19.26 12.10 -7.39
C VAL A 67 18.83 12.87 -6.14
N PHE A 68 19.79 13.43 -5.42
CA PHE A 68 19.54 14.25 -4.23
C PHE A 68 20.01 15.68 -4.43
N THR A 69 19.23 16.64 -3.96
CA THR A 69 19.66 18.03 -3.84
C THR A 69 20.63 18.16 -2.68
N HIS A 70 21.49 19.19 -2.71
CA HIS A 70 22.40 19.49 -1.60
C HIS A 70 21.67 19.76 -0.26
N ARG A 71 20.41 20.20 -0.32
CA ARG A 71 19.57 20.40 0.88
C ARG A 71 19.16 19.06 1.51
N GLU A 72 18.81 18.09 0.68
CA GLU A 72 18.40 16.74 1.12
C GLU A 72 19.62 15.94 1.60
N TRP A 73 20.73 15.96 0.85
CA TRP A 73 21.95 15.24 1.19
C TRP A 73 23.15 16.18 1.13
N SER A 74 23.45 16.80 2.27
CA SER A 74 24.59 17.70 2.43
C SER A 74 25.91 16.93 2.49
N THR A 75 27.02 17.57 2.12
CA THR A 75 28.36 16.98 2.23
C THR A 75 28.66 16.50 3.66
N ILE A 76 28.98 15.21 3.77
CA ILE A 76 29.44 14.58 5.01
C ILE A 76 30.97 14.47 4.94
N TYR A 77 31.65 15.00 5.94
CA TYR A 77 33.11 14.86 6.08
C TYR A 77 33.45 13.49 6.69
N PRO A 78 34.67 12.95 6.46
CA PRO A 78 35.09 11.67 7.02
C PRO A 78 34.82 11.56 8.52
N GLN A 79 34.04 10.55 8.92
CA GLN A 79 33.73 10.31 10.32
C GLN A 79 34.81 9.46 11.02
N LYS A 80 34.76 9.43 12.37
CA LYS A 80 35.62 8.56 13.19
C LYS A 80 35.30 7.10 12.91
N ARG A 81 36.22 6.18 13.21
CA ARG A 81 36.04 4.72 13.04
C ARG A 81 34.69 4.19 13.53
N ASP A 82 34.25 4.64 14.70
CA ASP A 82 33.03 4.11 15.34
C ASP A 82 31.74 4.75 14.76
N ASP A 83 31.88 5.86 14.05
CA ASP A 83 30.79 6.61 13.40
C ASP A 83 30.78 6.49 11.87
N PHE A 84 31.83 5.91 11.30
CA PHE A 84 32.04 5.80 9.86
C PHE A 84 31.00 4.89 9.22
N SER A 85 30.41 5.36 8.13
CA SER A 85 29.46 4.61 7.34
C SER A 85 29.78 4.75 5.86
N ILE A 86 30.24 3.64 5.25
CA ILE A 86 30.49 3.58 3.80
C ILE A 86 29.24 3.97 3.00
N GLY A 87 28.06 3.60 3.50
CA GLY A 87 26.79 4.00 2.93
C GLY A 87 26.65 5.52 2.96
N ALA A 88 26.66 6.12 4.15
CA ALA A 88 26.40 7.54 4.29
C ALA A 88 27.44 8.44 3.59
N GLU A 89 28.70 8.03 3.56
CA GLU A 89 29.82 8.90 3.15
C GLU A 89 30.30 8.67 1.71
N GLN A 90 30.17 7.46 1.16
CA GLN A 90 30.80 7.08 -0.12
C GLN A 90 29.84 6.40 -1.11
N SER A 91 28.57 6.27 -0.77
CA SER A 91 27.63 5.52 -1.59
C SER A 91 27.28 6.20 -2.91
N MET A 92 27.06 5.37 -3.94
CA MET A 92 26.44 5.77 -5.21
C MET A 92 24.91 5.90 -5.13
N SER A 93 24.32 5.69 -3.95
CA SER A 93 22.88 5.79 -3.68
C SER A 93 22.01 4.85 -4.52
N THR A 94 22.50 3.64 -4.78
CA THR A 94 21.71 2.56 -5.39
C THR A 94 20.55 2.13 -4.51
N VAL A 95 19.47 1.61 -5.09
CA VAL A 95 18.32 1.09 -4.38
C VAL A 95 18.69 -0.21 -3.66
N VAL A 96 18.48 -0.26 -2.35
CA VAL A 96 18.77 -1.42 -1.50
C VAL A 96 17.53 -2.01 -0.81
N GLY A 97 16.37 -1.37 -0.98
CA GLY A 97 15.11 -1.89 -0.50
C GLY A 97 13.94 -1.03 -1.00
N LEU A 98 12.80 -1.67 -1.22
CA LEU A 98 11.57 -1.00 -1.60
C LEU A 98 10.36 -1.69 -0.98
N ALA A 99 9.35 -0.91 -0.61
CA ALA A 99 8.09 -1.45 -0.12
C ALA A 99 6.94 -0.47 -0.35
N TRP A 100 5.83 -0.98 -0.85
CA TRP A 100 4.58 -0.23 -0.90
C TRP A 100 3.95 -0.09 0.47
N SER A 101 3.41 1.09 0.77
CA SER A 101 2.58 1.27 1.94
C SER A 101 1.26 0.50 1.80
N PRO A 102 0.59 0.20 2.92
CA PRO A 102 -0.83 -0.10 2.88
C PRO A 102 -1.60 1.04 2.19
N PRO A 103 -2.74 0.74 1.57
CA PRO A 103 -3.54 1.75 0.90
C PRO A 103 -4.12 2.76 1.89
N GLY A 104 -4.25 4.02 1.46
CA GLY A 104 -4.85 5.11 2.26
C GLY A 104 -3.97 6.34 2.42
N LEU A 105 -2.67 6.21 2.13
CA LEU A 105 -1.67 7.24 2.44
C LEU A 105 -1.41 8.22 1.28
N ALA A 106 -1.34 7.72 0.04
CA ALA A 106 -1.15 8.56 -1.15
C ALA A 106 -2.46 9.27 -1.56
N LYS A 107 -2.38 10.17 -2.54
CA LYS A 107 -3.55 10.85 -3.12
C LYS A 107 -4.54 9.79 -3.62
N HIS A 108 -5.83 10.09 -3.47
CA HIS A 108 -6.92 9.15 -3.77
C HIS A 108 -6.83 7.80 -3.03
N ARG A 109 -6.23 7.81 -1.83
CA ARG A 109 -6.09 6.64 -0.94
C ARG A 109 -5.29 5.49 -1.56
N ARG A 110 -4.40 5.80 -2.50
CA ARG A 110 -3.47 4.85 -3.11
C ARG A 110 -2.34 4.47 -2.14
N SER A 111 -1.58 3.44 -2.50
CA SER A 111 -0.32 3.10 -1.85
C SER A 111 0.78 4.10 -2.26
N ILE A 112 1.72 4.37 -1.35
CA ILE A 112 2.94 5.12 -1.65
C ILE A 112 4.13 4.18 -1.72
N LEU A 113 5.09 4.46 -2.60
CA LEU A 113 6.30 3.65 -2.69
C LEU A 113 7.39 4.23 -1.80
N ALA A 114 7.86 3.46 -0.82
CA ALA A 114 9.04 3.79 -0.05
C ALA A 114 10.27 3.12 -0.65
N VAL A 115 11.36 3.88 -0.82
CA VAL A 115 12.61 3.43 -1.44
C VAL A 115 13.77 3.78 -0.50
N LEU A 116 14.52 2.77 -0.08
CA LEU A 116 15.75 2.91 0.68
C LEU A 116 16.93 2.83 -0.27
N THR A 117 17.81 3.83 -0.23
CA THR A 117 19.04 3.86 -1.01
C THR A 117 20.25 3.55 -0.14
N SER A 118 21.35 3.07 -0.74
CA SER A 118 22.57 2.63 -0.05
C SER A 118 23.29 3.75 0.72
N ASN A 119 22.95 5.02 0.47
CA ASN A 119 23.33 6.16 1.31
C ASN A 119 22.53 6.27 2.62
N GLN A 120 21.66 5.30 2.92
CA GLN A 120 20.84 5.20 4.13
C GLN A 120 19.70 6.23 4.21
N PHE A 121 19.22 6.68 3.05
CA PHE A 121 18.08 7.59 2.92
C PHE A 121 16.82 6.81 2.55
N LEU A 122 15.75 6.98 3.32
CA LEU A 122 14.42 6.46 3.04
C LEU A 122 13.55 7.56 2.44
N SER A 123 13.23 7.41 1.16
CA SER A 123 12.47 8.38 0.38
C SER A 123 11.12 7.82 -0.06
N PHE A 124 10.10 8.68 -0.12
CA PHE A 124 8.78 8.33 -0.65
C PHE A 124 8.59 8.85 -2.05
N TYR A 125 7.96 8.04 -2.90
CA TYR A 125 7.65 8.36 -4.29
C TYR A 125 6.17 8.16 -4.58
N GLU A 126 5.61 9.10 -5.34
CA GLU A 126 4.22 9.08 -5.80
C GLU A 126 4.18 9.55 -7.27
N ALA A 127 3.24 9.01 -8.04
CA ALA A 127 2.92 9.51 -9.38
C ALA A 127 2.23 10.88 -9.26
N ALA A 128 2.87 11.92 -9.81
CA ALA A 128 2.40 13.30 -9.73
C ALA A 128 2.05 13.86 -11.12
N GLY A 129 1.05 14.74 -11.12
CA GLY A 129 0.60 15.46 -12.32
C GLY A 129 -0.18 14.59 -13.31
N PRO A 130 -0.71 15.20 -14.39
CA PRO A 130 -1.54 14.53 -15.38
C PRO A 130 -0.79 13.46 -16.19
N GLN A 131 0.55 13.59 -16.29
CA GLN A 131 1.41 12.60 -16.97
C GLN A 131 1.78 11.41 -16.07
N GLY A 132 1.36 11.39 -14.80
CA GLY A 132 1.66 10.29 -13.87
C GLY A 132 3.15 10.12 -13.59
N ARG A 133 3.93 11.21 -13.63
CA ARG A 133 5.39 11.13 -13.45
C ARG A 133 5.72 10.85 -11.99
N TRP A 134 6.48 9.78 -11.75
CA TRP A 134 6.99 9.46 -10.43
C TRP A 134 7.97 10.51 -9.92
N THR A 135 7.68 11.08 -8.74
CA THR A 135 8.50 12.11 -8.10
C THR A 135 8.71 11.80 -6.63
N ARG A 136 9.84 12.23 -6.08
CA ARG A 136 10.10 12.14 -4.65
C ARG A 136 9.26 13.18 -3.92
N VAL A 137 8.45 12.72 -2.98
CA VAL A 137 7.51 13.56 -2.22
C VAL A 137 7.87 13.71 -0.75
N ALA A 138 8.74 12.86 -0.20
CA ALA A 138 9.24 13.01 1.18
C ALA A 138 10.55 12.26 1.40
N ILE A 139 11.28 12.66 2.46
CA ILE A 139 12.46 11.96 3.00
C ILE A 139 12.25 11.78 4.51
N VAL A 140 12.20 10.54 4.98
CA VAL A 140 11.92 10.21 6.39
C VAL A 140 13.06 10.68 7.31
N ASN A 141 14.29 10.65 6.83
CA ASN A 141 15.48 11.05 7.59
C ASN A 141 15.40 12.49 8.13
N GLU A 142 14.71 13.41 7.44
CA GLU A 142 14.55 14.79 7.91
C GLU A 142 13.70 14.89 9.19
N ALA A 143 12.70 14.01 9.33
CA ALA A 143 11.92 13.92 10.56
C ALA A 143 12.76 13.37 11.72
N LEU A 144 13.56 12.33 11.47
CA LEU A 144 14.49 11.79 12.46
C LEU A 144 15.52 12.85 12.88
N LYS A 145 16.06 13.59 11.92
CA LYS A 145 17.03 14.67 12.16
C LYS A 145 16.45 15.77 13.03
N THR A 146 15.23 16.21 12.72
CA THR A 146 14.51 17.20 13.53
C THR A 146 14.32 16.72 14.97
N HIS A 147 13.96 15.45 15.15
CA HIS A 147 13.78 14.86 16.48
C HIS A 147 15.09 14.74 17.27
N PHE A 148 16.10 14.07 16.71
CA PHE A 148 17.36 13.80 17.42
C PHE A 148 18.23 15.04 17.62
N GLN A 149 18.09 16.08 16.77
CA GLN A 149 18.82 17.33 16.96
C GLN A 149 18.49 18.02 18.29
N ALA A 150 17.32 17.78 18.86
CA ALA A 150 16.90 18.37 20.13
C ALA A 150 17.71 17.86 21.34
N PHE A 151 18.27 16.64 21.27
CA PHE A 151 18.94 16.01 22.43
C PHE A 151 20.25 15.27 22.10
N VAL A 152 20.63 15.12 20.83
CA VAL A 152 21.93 14.55 20.40
C VAL A 152 22.81 15.67 19.86
N HIS A 153 23.79 16.10 20.67
CA HIS A 153 24.66 17.24 20.34
C HIS A 153 25.82 16.88 19.41
N GLU A 154 26.41 15.69 19.53
CA GLU A 154 27.53 15.27 18.68
C GLU A 154 27.02 15.01 17.25
N LYS A 155 27.64 15.70 16.28
CA LYS A 155 27.23 15.62 14.87
C LYS A 155 27.37 14.22 14.30
N SER A 156 28.42 13.50 14.65
CA SER A 156 28.69 12.14 14.16
C SER A 156 27.65 11.14 14.68
N HIS A 157 27.36 11.15 15.98
CA HIS A 157 26.31 10.32 16.56
C HIS A 157 24.93 10.65 16.00
N ARG A 158 24.65 11.94 15.75
CA ARG A 158 23.39 12.36 15.10
C ARG A 158 23.23 11.77 13.70
N LEU A 159 24.31 11.62 12.92
CA LEU A 159 24.23 10.94 11.62
C LEU A 159 23.76 9.50 11.79
N ARG A 160 24.31 8.75 12.76
CA ARG A 160 23.88 7.37 13.03
C ARG A 160 22.43 7.25 13.47
N LYS A 161 21.96 8.21 14.27
CA LYS A 161 20.55 8.28 14.70
C LYS A 161 19.57 8.58 13.56
N THR A 162 20.04 9.24 12.50
CA THR A 162 19.20 9.73 11.40
C THR A 162 19.26 8.88 10.15
N ASN A 163 20.37 8.18 9.91
CA ASN A 163 20.55 7.26 8.80
C ASN A 163 19.74 5.97 9.02
N ILE A 164 19.00 5.52 8.01
CA ILE A 164 18.11 4.35 8.09
C ILE A 164 18.80 3.17 7.42
N ARG A 165 18.84 2.02 8.11
CA ARG A 165 19.44 0.76 7.63
C ARG A 165 18.42 -0.20 7.05
N SER A 166 17.24 -0.26 7.65
CA SER A 166 16.17 -1.18 7.28
C SER A 166 14.82 -0.56 7.63
N PHE A 167 13.78 -0.92 6.90
CA PHE A 167 12.44 -0.41 7.15
C PHE A 167 11.38 -1.44 6.74
N THR A 168 10.19 -1.29 7.31
CA THR A 168 9.01 -2.08 6.96
C THR A 168 7.76 -1.28 7.28
N TRP A 169 6.75 -1.40 6.43
CA TRP A 169 5.40 -0.98 6.80
C TRP A 169 4.82 -1.96 7.80
N CYS A 170 4.07 -1.46 8.78
CA CYS A 170 3.22 -2.32 9.58
C CYS A 170 1.86 -2.51 8.87
N PRO A 171 1.13 -3.60 9.16
CA PRO A 171 -0.24 -3.76 8.68
C PRO A 171 -1.08 -2.52 9.03
N PRO A 172 -2.09 -2.14 8.23
CA PRO A 172 -2.91 -0.98 8.54
C PRO A 172 -3.67 -1.20 9.85
N LEU A 173 -3.49 -0.31 10.83
CA LEU A 173 -4.17 -0.43 12.12
C LEU A 173 -5.61 0.09 11.98
N LYS A 174 -6.54 -0.80 11.65
CA LYS A 174 -7.95 -0.48 11.47
C LYS A 174 -8.68 -0.39 12.80
N VAL A 175 -9.44 0.67 13.02
CA VAL A 175 -10.25 0.80 14.25
C VAL A 175 -11.51 -0.07 14.12
N PRO A 176 -11.81 -0.96 15.08
CA PRO A 176 -13.04 -1.74 15.07
C PRO A 176 -14.28 -0.84 15.12
N VAL A 177 -15.29 -1.13 14.30
CA VAL A 177 -16.56 -0.39 14.29
C VAL A 177 -17.69 -1.30 14.75
N GLU A 178 -18.54 -0.81 15.66
CA GLU A 178 -19.79 -1.48 16.04
C GLU A 178 -20.82 -1.25 14.92
N GLU A 179 -21.22 -2.32 14.22
CA GLU A 179 -22.19 -2.27 13.11
C GLU A 179 -23.56 -1.78 13.61
N THR A 180 -23.82 -0.48 13.46
CA THR A 180 -25.13 0.11 13.75
C THR A 180 -25.57 0.95 12.54
N GLY A 181 -26.48 0.39 11.73
CA GLY A 181 -27.22 1.12 10.70
C GLY A 181 -26.93 0.73 9.25
N SER A 182 -27.92 0.97 8.39
CA SER A 182 -28.03 0.48 6.99
C SER A 182 -27.05 1.11 5.99
N HIS A 183 -26.31 2.15 6.37
CA HIS A 183 -25.26 2.76 5.53
C HIS A 183 -24.12 3.30 6.40
N PRO A 184 -23.09 2.48 6.70
CA PRO A 184 -21.96 2.94 7.48
C PRO A 184 -21.01 3.73 6.57
N ALA A 185 -21.12 5.05 6.59
CA ALA A 185 -20.00 5.93 6.24
C ALA A 185 -18.90 5.73 7.30
N PHE A 186 -18.20 4.60 7.21
CA PHE A 186 -17.12 4.25 8.13
C PHE A 186 -16.05 5.34 8.11
N GLY A 187 -15.54 5.71 9.29
CA GLY A 187 -14.42 6.64 9.38
C GLY A 187 -13.21 6.17 8.56
N LEU A 188 -12.38 7.12 8.13
CA LEU A 188 -11.15 6.84 7.37
C LEU A 188 -10.27 5.80 8.08
N GLU A 189 -10.19 5.87 9.41
CA GLU A 189 -9.40 4.97 10.26
C GLU A 189 -9.97 3.54 10.31
N ALA A 190 -11.27 3.34 10.09
CA ALA A 190 -11.85 2.01 9.99
C ALA A 190 -11.60 1.39 8.61
N ARG A 191 -11.64 2.20 7.54
CA ARG A 191 -11.50 1.74 6.16
C ARG A 191 -10.05 1.48 5.78
N TRP A 192 -9.19 2.47 6.01
CA TRP A 192 -7.79 2.46 5.58
C TRP A 192 -6.80 2.18 6.70
N GLY A 193 -7.20 2.42 7.95
CA GLY A 193 -6.33 2.23 9.12
C GLY A 193 -5.32 3.35 9.33
N ILE A 194 -4.76 3.39 10.53
CA ILE A 194 -3.64 4.25 10.90
C ILE A 194 -2.37 3.69 10.28
N GLN A 195 -1.64 4.53 9.53
CA GLN A 195 -0.47 4.13 8.76
C GLN A 195 0.79 4.22 9.60
N LEU A 196 1.39 3.07 9.92
CA LEU A 196 2.57 2.96 10.77
C LEU A 196 3.76 2.42 9.97
N LEU A 197 4.89 3.11 10.11
CA LEU A 197 6.16 2.76 9.48
C LEU A 197 7.18 2.44 10.58
N THR A 198 7.83 1.29 10.48
CA THR A 198 8.94 0.93 11.36
C THR A 198 10.25 1.13 10.61
N VAL A 199 11.17 1.87 11.21
CA VAL A 199 12.53 2.06 10.67
C VAL A 199 13.55 1.66 11.72
N VAL A 200 14.68 1.12 11.26
CA VAL A 200 15.84 0.87 12.12
C VAL A 200 16.98 1.74 11.65
N ASN A 201 17.51 2.57 12.55
CA ASN A 201 18.61 3.48 12.22
C ASN A 201 19.98 2.78 12.33
N ASP A 202 21.05 3.48 11.93
CA ASP A 202 22.43 2.97 12.01
C ASP A 202 22.95 2.82 13.46
N ASP A 203 22.20 3.31 14.45
CA ASP A 203 22.46 3.08 15.87
C ASP A 203 21.61 1.94 16.48
N ASN A 204 20.93 1.18 15.64
CA ASN A 204 20.07 0.05 16.01
C ASN A 204 18.86 0.42 16.90
N ASP A 205 18.37 1.66 16.79
CA ASP A 205 17.07 2.02 17.34
C ASP A 205 15.97 1.55 16.41
N VAL A 206 15.05 0.73 16.92
CA VAL A 206 13.78 0.41 16.27
C VAL A 206 12.80 1.55 16.58
N ILE A 207 12.44 2.32 15.56
CA ILE A 207 11.64 3.53 15.68
C ILE A 207 10.30 3.31 14.97
N PHE A 208 9.20 3.55 15.68
CA PHE A 208 7.86 3.47 15.14
C PHE A 208 7.32 4.87 14.82
N LEU A 209 6.97 5.08 13.56
CA LEU A 209 6.53 6.35 13.00
C LEU A 209 5.06 6.27 12.62
N HIS A 210 4.25 7.21 13.08
CA HIS A 210 2.94 7.48 12.49
C HIS A 210 3.14 8.38 11.27
N THR A 211 2.81 7.84 10.11
CA THR A 211 2.96 8.52 8.82
C THR A 211 1.59 9.00 8.35
N ARG A 212 1.47 10.27 7.98
CA ARG A 212 0.20 10.83 7.48
C ARG A 212 0.41 11.89 6.43
N ARG A 213 -0.63 12.11 5.62
CA ARG A 213 -0.76 13.24 4.69
C ARG A 213 -1.66 14.31 5.34
N PRO A 214 -1.12 15.44 5.85
CA PRO A 214 -1.94 16.50 6.44
C PRO A 214 -2.90 17.12 5.42
N LYS A 215 -4.06 17.58 5.89
CA LYS A 215 -5.10 18.21 5.04
C LYS A 215 -4.85 19.68 4.71
N ALA A 216 -3.92 20.36 5.39
CA ALA A 216 -3.75 21.81 5.32
C ALA A 216 -2.33 22.23 4.94
N GLU A 217 -2.30 23.22 4.05
CA GLU A 217 -1.20 23.98 3.43
C GLU A 217 -0.37 23.29 2.32
N PRO A 218 -0.13 24.01 1.19
CA PRO A 218 0.89 23.66 0.21
C PRO A 218 2.28 23.90 0.81
N SER A 219 2.62 23.15 1.86
CA SER A 219 3.98 23.09 2.34
C SER A 219 4.84 22.33 1.32
N PHE A 220 6.15 22.56 1.34
CA PHE A 220 7.10 21.83 0.51
C PHE A 220 7.11 20.31 0.76
N ASN A 221 6.41 19.82 1.80
CA ASN A 221 6.43 18.41 2.19
C ASN A 221 5.01 17.89 2.48
N PRO A 222 4.38 17.15 1.55
CA PRO A 222 3.00 16.67 1.72
C PRO A 222 2.83 15.62 2.82
N PHE A 223 3.90 15.14 3.45
CA PHE A 223 3.86 14.12 4.49
C PHE A 223 4.40 14.64 5.84
N ALA A 224 3.75 14.17 6.90
CA ALA A 224 4.20 14.36 8.27
C ALA A 224 4.54 12.99 8.90
N PHE A 225 5.67 12.95 9.60
CA PHE A 225 6.17 11.76 10.29
C PHE A 225 6.28 12.06 11.78
N ASN A 226 5.42 11.43 12.58
CA ASN A 226 5.42 11.58 14.03
C ASN A 226 6.05 10.34 14.66
N ILE A 227 7.14 10.51 15.40
CA ILE A 227 7.73 9.42 16.18
C ILE A 227 6.79 9.09 17.34
N LEU A 228 6.28 7.85 17.35
CA LEU A 228 5.40 7.37 18.41
C LEU A 228 6.21 6.85 19.60
N THR A 229 7.22 6.04 19.32
CA THR A 229 8.08 5.43 20.34
C THR A 229 9.33 4.86 19.65
N LEU A 230 10.40 4.64 20.42
CA LEU A 230 11.63 4.00 19.95
C LEU A 230 12.15 3.04 21.03
N THR A 231 12.80 1.97 20.59
CA THR A 231 13.51 1.01 21.45
C THR A 231 14.90 0.76 20.87
N SER A 232 15.95 0.99 21.65
CA SER A 232 17.33 0.72 21.25
C SER A 232 17.67 -0.76 21.44
N LEU A 233 18.20 -1.41 20.39
CA LEU A 233 18.67 -2.78 20.47
C LEU A 233 20.14 -2.81 20.85
N HIS A 234 20.43 -3.35 22.03
CA HIS A 234 21.79 -3.56 22.50
C HIS A 234 21.97 -4.98 23.03
N ASP A 235 23.15 -5.56 22.81
CA ASP A 235 23.56 -6.81 23.46
C ASP A 235 24.42 -6.47 24.68
N LEU A 236 23.89 -6.70 25.88
CA LEU A 236 24.65 -6.58 27.13
C LEU A 236 25.79 -7.63 27.14
N GLU A 237 25.50 -8.86 26.71
CA GLU A 237 26.43 -9.98 26.63
C GLU A 237 26.79 -10.28 25.17
N GLY A 238 27.96 -9.80 24.74
CA GLY A 238 28.42 -9.89 23.36
C GLY A 238 28.93 -11.29 23.00
N ASN A 239 28.03 -12.22 22.72
CA ASN A 239 28.39 -13.49 22.10
C ASN A 239 28.21 -13.37 20.59
N TYR A 240 29.30 -13.09 19.89
CA TYR A 240 29.39 -13.32 18.46
C TYR A 240 29.75 -14.80 18.29
N PRO A 241 28.89 -15.66 17.71
CA PRO A 241 29.14 -17.10 17.67
C PRO A 241 30.43 -17.46 16.91
N VAL A 242 30.93 -16.56 16.05
CA VAL A 242 32.10 -16.76 15.20
C VAL A 242 33.40 -16.23 15.81
N VAL A 243 33.36 -15.44 16.90
CA VAL A 243 34.57 -14.82 17.46
C VAL A 243 34.69 -15.14 18.94
N GLN A 244 35.91 -15.50 19.36
CA GLN A 244 36.21 -15.82 20.75
C GLN A 244 35.74 -14.69 21.69
N PRO A 245 34.78 -14.96 22.60
CA PRO A 245 34.31 -13.97 23.56
C PRO A 245 35.47 -13.38 24.38
N GLY A 246 35.46 -12.06 24.56
CA GLY A 246 36.51 -11.34 25.31
C GLY A 246 37.80 -11.04 24.54
N SER A 247 37.93 -11.48 23.28
CA SER A 247 39.07 -11.10 22.43
C SER A 247 39.00 -9.61 22.03
N ILE A 248 40.16 -9.01 21.74
CA ILE A 248 40.26 -7.63 21.22
C ILE A 248 39.43 -7.47 19.93
N PHE A 249 39.42 -8.49 19.07
CA PHE A 249 38.64 -8.50 17.84
C PHE A 249 37.13 -8.53 18.12
N ALA A 250 36.66 -9.36 19.07
CA ALA A 250 35.27 -9.35 19.50
C ALA A 250 34.85 -7.99 20.08
N SER A 251 35.70 -7.38 20.90
CA SER A 251 35.46 -6.04 21.45
C SER A 251 35.39 -4.96 20.36
N ALA A 252 36.21 -5.05 19.32
CA ALA A 252 36.19 -4.13 18.18
C ALA A 252 34.97 -4.31 17.27
N LEU A 253 34.46 -5.55 17.14
CA LEU A 253 33.28 -5.87 16.32
C LEU A 253 31.95 -5.58 17.02
N LYS A 254 31.89 -5.68 18.35
CA LYS A 254 30.66 -5.44 19.13
C LYS A 254 29.93 -4.13 18.77
N PRO A 255 30.59 -2.94 18.68
CA PRO A 255 29.91 -1.70 18.30
C PRO A 255 29.52 -1.65 16.82
N GLN A 256 30.01 -2.58 16.00
CA GLN A 256 29.74 -2.66 14.55
C GLN A 256 28.57 -3.58 14.20
N ILE A 257 27.93 -4.20 15.20
CA ILE A 257 26.73 -5.00 14.98
C ILE A 257 25.61 -4.07 14.48
N ARG A 258 24.95 -4.48 13.40
CA ARG A 258 23.85 -3.74 12.77
C ARG A 258 22.64 -4.63 12.57
N THR A 259 21.47 -4.02 12.55
CA THR A 259 20.23 -4.68 12.11
C THR A 259 20.18 -4.75 10.59
N LEU A 260 19.96 -5.95 10.05
CA LEU A 260 19.92 -6.22 8.61
C LEU A 260 18.49 -6.14 8.06
N HIS A 261 17.55 -6.80 8.73
CA HIS A 261 16.15 -6.89 8.32
C HIS A 261 15.23 -6.51 9.47
N VAL A 262 14.11 -5.86 9.15
CA VAL A 262 13.01 -5.60 10.08
C VAL A 262 11.68 -5.95 9.41
N SER A 263 10.73 -6.51 10.16
CA SER A 263 9.37 -6.81 9.68
C SER A 263 8.35 -6.59 10.80
N CYS A 264 7.12 -6.17 10.47
CA CYS A 264 6.03 -6.02 11.45
C CYS A 264 5.08 -7.21 11.41
N GLY A 265 4.74 -7.73 12.59
CA GLY A 265 3.71 -8.73 12.79
C GLY A 265 2.28 -8.16 12.81
N PRO A 266 1.28 -9.03 12.99
CA PRO A 266 -0.14 -8.65 12.99
C PRO A 266 -0.53 -7.81 14.22
N TRP A 267 -1.61 -7.05 14.08
CA TRP A 267 -2.25 -6.35 15.20
C TRP A 267 -3.24 -7.27 15.91
N LEU A 268 -3.08 -7.46 17.21
CA LEU A 268 -4.01 -8.20 18.05
C LEU A 268 -4.68 -7.26 19.05
N PHE A 269 -6.01 -7.16 18.98
CA PHE A 269 -6.82 -6.35 19.88
C PHE A 269 -6.96 -7.03 21.23
N GLN A 270 -6.72 -6.28 22.31
CA GLN A 270 -6.97 -6.77 23.66
C GLN A 270 -8.46 -6.68 23.95
N GLN A 271 -9.02 -7.70 24.61
CA GLN A 271 -10.44 -7.71 24.98
C GLN A 271 -10.79 -6.46 25.80
N ARG A 272 -11.86 -5.77 25.40
CA ARG A 272 -12.35 -4.53 26.01
C ARG A 272 -12.87 -4.81 27.42
N LYS A 273 -12.02 -4.66 28.44
CA LYS A 273 -12.43 -4.74 29.85
C LYS A 273 -12.97 -3.38 30.30
N GLY A 274 -14.28 -3.17 30.16
CA GLY A 274 -15.02 -2.04 30.75
C GLY A 274 -15.70 -1.09 29.75
N GLN A 275 -16.53 -0.17 30.27
CA GLN A 275 -17.29 0.87 29.54
C GLN A 275 -16.41 2.01 28.95
N GLY A 276 -15.10 1.80 28.78
CA GLY A 276 -14.21 2.79 28.18
C GLY A 276 -14.27 2.79 26.66
N ASN A 277 -14.22 3.97 26.03
CA ASN A 277 -14.14 4.13 24.58
C ASN A 277 -12.72 3.98 24.00
N ALA A 278 -11.74 3.62 24.84
CA ALA A 278 -10.36 3.39 24.42
C ALA A 278 -10.17 1.97 23.88
N CYS A 279 -9.42 1.85 22.79
CA CYS A 279 -9.06 0.58 22.18
C CYS A 279 -7.56 0.30 22.42
N HIS A 280 -7.24 -0.87 22.94
CA HIS A 280 -5.86 -1.30 23.19
C HIS A 280 -5.48 -2.38 22.17
N VAL A 281 -4.36 -2.19 21.51
CA VAL A 281 -3.87 -3.08 20.47
C VAL A 281 -2.38 -3.33 20.64
N THR A 282 -1.97 -4.56 20.39
CA THR A 282 -0.58 -4.99 20.50
C THR A 282 -0.09 -5.50 19.15
N GLY A 283 1.12 -5.09 18.76
CA GLY A 283 1.87 -5.66 17.65
C GLY A 283 3.33 -5.88 18.03
N THR A 284 4.08 -6.59 17.20
CA THR A 284 5.50 -6.87 17.43
C THR A 284 6.29 -6.65 16.15
N ALA A 285 7.44 -5.98 16.24
CA ALA A 285 8.41 -5.92 15.15
C ALA A 285 9.54 -6.93 15.39
N ALA A 286 9.86 -7.73 14.37
CA ALA A 286 11.02 -8.61 14.38
C ALA A 286 12.20 -7.91 13.70
N ALA A 287 13.38 -7.98 14.32
CA ALA A 287 14.61 -7.39 13.82
C ALA A 287 15.74 -8.43 13.82
N VAL A 288 16.38 -8.63 12.67
CA VAL A 288 17.60 -9.46 12.56
C VAL A 288 18.79 -8.58 12.94
N TYR A 289 19.16 -8.62 14.22
CA TYR A 289 20.25 -7.84 14.82
C TYR A 289 21.54 -8.68 14.83
N GLY A 290 22.50 -8.32 13.99
CA GLY A 290 23.66 -9.16 13.73
C GLY A 290 23.24 -10.49 13.13
N SER A 291 23.37 -11.58 13.90
CA SER A 291 22.91 -12.92 13.52
C SER A 291 21.78 -13.44 14.43
N LYS A 292 21.13 -12.56 15.20
CA LYS A 292 20.11 -12.91 16.18
C LYS A 292 18.78 -12.30 15.80
N LEU A 293 17.70 -13.00 16.13
CA LEU A 293 16.35 -12.46 16.01
C LEU A 293 15.97 -11.78 17.32
N LYS A 294 15.71 -10.47 17.27
CA LYS A 294 15.18 -9.67 18.37
C LYS A 294 13.75 -9.25 18.07
N MET A 295 12.94 -9.15 19.11
CA MET A 295 11.53 -8.79 19.02
C MET A 295 11.27 -7.54 19.83
N VAL A 296 10.62 -6.54 19.22
CA VAL A 296 10.21 -5.31 19.89
C VAL A 296 8.70 -5.26 19.93
N LYS A 297 8.14 -5.37 21.14
CA LYS A 297 6.72 -5.23 21.38
C LYS A 297 6.31 -3.78 21.23
N LEU A 298 5.16 -3.55 20.62
CA LEU A 298 4.52 -2.26 20.48
C LEU A 298 3.09 -2.34 21.01
N ASP A 299 2.81 -1.62 22.09
CA ASP A 299 1.47 -1.48 22.67
C ASP A 299 0.92 -0.10 22.32
N ILE A 300 -0.23 -0.03 21.66
CA ILE A 300 -0.89 1.21 21.23
C ILE A 300 -2.24 1.32 21.92
N THR A 301 -2.51 2.51 22.47
CA THR A 301 -3.81 2.90 22.98
C THR A 301 -4.42 3.97 22.07
N LEU A 302 -5.59 3.68 21.53
CA LEU A 302 -6.38 4.57 20.69
C LEU A 302 -7.52 5.14 21.50
N THR A 303 -7.59 6.47 21.63
CA THR A 303 -8.66 7.19 22.32
C THR A 303 -9.39 8.10 21.33
N PRO A 304 -10.74 8.20 21.36
CA PRO A 304 -11.46 9.15 20.53
C PRO A 304 -10.99 10.58 20.82
N ASN A 305 -10.83 11.37 19.78
CA ASN A 305 -10.39 12.75 19.87
C ASN A 305 -11.60 13.68 19.98
N SER A 306 -11.70 14.45 21.06
CA SER A 306 -12.81 15.37 21.31
C SER A 306 -12.75 16.65 20.46
N GLU A 307 -11.56 17.02 19.97
CA GLU A 307 -11.33 18.18 19.09
C GLU A 307 -10.47 17.78 17.88
N PRO A 308 -11.08 17.53 16.71
CA PRO A 308 -10.36 17.07 15.52
C PRO A 308 -9.67 18.23 14.78
N GLU A 309 -8.83 19.03 15.44
CA GLU A 309 -8.02 20.09 14.79
C GLU A 309 -7.14 19.54 13.66
N THR A 310 -6.80 18.25 13.73
CA THR A 310 -5.91 17.55 12.78
C THR A 310 -6.65 16.59 11.83
N GLY A 311 -7.99 16.58 11.86
CA GLY A 311 -8.82 15.69 11.04
C GLY A 311 -8.80 14.21 11.46
N LEU A 312 -8.09 13.86 12.54
CA LEU A 312 -8.03 12.50 13.11
C LEU A 312 -9.14 12.32 14.16
N LYS A 313 -9.92 11.24 14.02
CA LYS A 313 -10.94 10.85 15.00
C LYS A 313 -10.35 10.17 16.23
N TYR A 314 -9.12 9.65 16.14
CA TYR A 314 -8.44 8.95 17.23
C TYR A 314 -7.04 9.51 17.47
N LYS A 315 -6.71 9.68 18.75
CA LYS A 315 -5.34 9.93 19.21
C LYS A 315 -4.69 8.60 19.57
N SER A 316 -3.49 8.37 19.05
CA SER A 316 -2.67 7.20 19.33
C SER A 316 -1.56 7.53 20.32
N VAL A 317 -1.49 6.80 21.44
CA VAL A 317 -0.34 6.79 22.35
C VAL A 317 0.28 5.40 22.30
N ALA A 318 1.59 5.34 22.12
CA ALA A 318 2.30 4.07 21.94
C ALA A 318 3.44 3.93 22.95
N THR A 319 3.70 2.69 23.36
CA THR A 319 4.91 2.31 24.10
C THR A 319 5.57 1.13 23.41
N SER A 320 6.89 1.10 23.40
CA SER A 320 7.66 -0.02 22.88
C SER A 320 8.67 -0.53 23.90
N LYS A 321 8.96 -1.83 23.84
CA LYS A 321 9.98 -2.49 24.64
C LYS A 321 10.49 -3.75 23.94
N GLU A 322 11.75 -4.11 24.16
CA GLU A 322 12.25 -5.43 23.77
C GLU A 322 11.44 -6.51 24.48
N HIS A 323 10.95 -7.50 23.73
CA HIS A 323 9.96 -8.47 24.20
C HIS A 323 10.66 -9.57 25.03
N PRO A 324 10.54 -9.58 26.37
CA PRO A 324 11.38 -10.41 27.24
C PRO A 324 10.98 -11.89 27.24
N THR A 325 9.78 -12.23 26.73
CA THR A 325 9.29 -13.62 26.62
C THR A 325 9.45 -14.20 25.21
N MET A 326 10.02 -13.43 24.24
CA MET A 326 10.55 -13.98 22.97
C MET A 326 12.09 -14.01 22.87
N PRO A 327 12.88 -14.33 23.92
CA PRO A 327 14.29 -14.61 23.72
C PRO A 327 14.35 -15.99 23.07
N LEU A 328 14.69 -16.04 21.78
CA LEU A 328 15.02 -17.31 21.16
C LEU A 328 16.40 -17.74 21.68
N GLU A 329 16.44 -18.34 22.87
CA GLU A 329 17.64 -18.77 23.60
C GLU A 329 18.59 -19.65 22.76
N ASN A 330 18.11 -20.20 21.63
CA ASN A 330 18.89 -21.00 20.68
C ASN A 330 19.20 -20.32 19.33
N THR A 331 18.75 -19.09 19.05
CA THR A 331 19.10 -18.41 17.77
C THR A 331 20.56 -18.05 17.65
N GLY A 332 21.28 -17.87 18.76
CA GLY A 332 22.72 -17.58 18.73
C GLY A 332 23.56 -18.67 18.05
N LYS A 333 23.03 -19.89 17.89
CA LYS A 333 23.68 -20.98 17.13
C LYS A 333 23.44 -20.89 15.62
N HIS A 334 22.41 -20.15 15.20
CA HIS A 334 21.96 -20.10 13.82
C HIS A 334 22.42 -18.79 13.18
N HIS A 335 22.95 -18.87 11.96
CA HIS A 335 23.41 -17.69 11.24
C HIS A 335 22.25 -17.03 10.50
N LEU A 336 21.47 -16.21 11.21
CA LEU A 336 20.34 -15.48 10.65
C LEU A 336 20.81 -14.25 9.88
N ILE A 337 20.61 -14.27 8.57
CA ILE A 337 21.07 -13.22 7.66
C ILE A 337 20.08 -12.89 6.55
N GLY A 338 19.00 -13.67 6.44
CA GLY A 338 18.03 -13.52 5.36
C GLY A 338 16.80 -12.68 5.74
N PRO A 339 15.87 -12.54 4.77
CA PRO A 339 14.62 -11.80 4.98
C PRO A 339 13.76 -12.43 6.08
N THR A 340 12.83 -11.64 6.62
CA THR A 340 11.90 -12.05 7.68
C THR A 340 10.47 -11.85 7.24
N GLN A 341 9.62 -12.88 7.41
CA GLN A 341 8.22 -12.85 7.00
C GLN A 341 7.30 -13.32 8.13
N TRP A 342 6.20 -12.59 8.35
CA TRP A 342 5.16 -12.98 9.31
C TRP A 342 4.03 -13.73 8.61
N ILE A 343 3.48 -14.74 9.29
CA ILE A 343 2.33 -15.52 8.82
C ILE A 343 1.31 -15.59 9.96
N TYR A 344 0.11 -15.08 9.67
CA TYR A 344 -1.05 -15.10 10.57
C TYR A 344 -2.33 -14.93 9.76
N GLN A 345 -3.38 -15.64 10.19
CA GLN A 345 -4.74 -15.50 9.66
C GLN A 345 -5.72 -15.56 10.82
N ASP A 346 -6.86 -14.87 10.69
CA ASP A 346 -7.93 -14.93 11.69
C ASP A 346 -8.37 -16.39 11.89
N GLY A 347 -8.39 -16.82 13.16
CA GLY A 347 -8.66 -18.21 13.54
C GLY A 347 -7.41 -19.04 13.86
N PHE A 348 -6.20 -18.57 13.53
CA PHE A 348 -4.96 -19.23 13.98
C PHE A 348 -4.78 -19.03 15.49
N GLU A 349 -4.38 -20.09 16.19
CA GLU A 349 -4.06 -20.03 17.64
C GLU A 349 -2.66 -19.44 17.92
N GLN A 350 -1.82 -19.42 16.90
CA GLN A 350 -0.42 -19.02 16.97
C GLN A 350 -0.07 -18.02 15.85
N VAL A 351 0.90 -17.16 16.15
CA VAL A 351 1.54 -16.27 15.18
C VAL A 351 2.89 -16.87 14.81
N TYR A 352 3.20 -16.92 13.52
CA TYR A 352 4.47 -17.44 13.01
C TYR A 352 5.33 -16.30 12.46
N VAL A 353 6.63 -16.39 12.71
CA VAL A 353 7.65 -15.55 12.08
C VAL A 353 8.74 -16.43 11.50
N VAL A 354 9.03 -16.22 10.23
CA VAL A 354 10.02 -16.97 9.46
C VAL A 354 11.21 -16.08 9.19
N VAL A 355 12.42 -16.58 9.39
CA VAL A 355 13.67 -15.84 9.17
C VAL A 355 14.62 -16.69 8.35
N GLY A 356 15.15 -16.13 7.26
CA GLY A 356 16.18 -16.80 6.47
C GLY A 356 17.48 -16.99 7.25
N SER A 357 18.03 -18.19 7.19
CA SER A 357 19.36 -18.55 7.71
C SER A 357 20.30 -18.90 6.57
N PHE A 358 21.57 -19.10 6.88
CA PHE A 358 22.47 -19.79 5.96
C PHE A 358 21.99 -21.24 5.77
N ALA A 359 21.74 -21.65 4.53
CA ALA A 359 21.30 -23.00 4.13
C ALA A 359 19.88 -23.41 4.57
N GLY A 360 19.03 -22.45 4.95
CA GLY A 360 17.69 -22.77 5.42
C GLY A 360 16.88 -21.57 5.86
N PHE A 361 15.85 -21.85 6.64
CA PHE A 361 15.11 -20.85 7.40
C PHE A 361 14.70 -21.40 8.76
N LEU A 362 14.53 -20.49 9.72
CA LEU A 362 13.92 -20.79 11.01
C LEU A 362 12.47 -20.32 11.01
N VAL A 363 11.60 -21.10 11.64
CA VAL A 363 10.25 -20.68 11.98
C VAL A 363 10.11 -20.63 13.48
N ALA A 364 9.75 -19.46 14.00
CA ALA A 364 9.37 -19.29 15.38
C ALA A 364 7.84 -19.16 15.47
N SER A 365 7.21 -19.99 16.28
CA SER A 365 5.77 -19.97 16.52
C SER A 365 5.48 -19.53 17.95
N ALA A 366 4.50 -18.65 18.10
CA ALA A 366 4.12 -18.09 19.38
C ALA A 366 2.60 -18.13 19.57
N PRO A 367 2.09 -18.75 20.65
CA PRO A 367 0.68 -18.63 21.01
C PRO A 367 0.27 -17.16 21.12
N ILE A 368 -0.98 -16.85 20.75
CA ILE A 368 -1.50 -15.47 20.82
C ILE A 368 -1.28 -14.84 22.20
N ALA A 369 -1.48 -15.59 23.28
CA ALA A 369 -1.26 -15.09 24.64
C ALA A 369 0.21 -14.72 24.95
N SER A 370 1.17 -15.43 24.34
CA SER A 370 2.60 -15.13 24.45
C SER A 370 2.98 -13.92 23.58
N TYR A 371 2.40 -13.82 22.38
CA TYR A 371 2.58 -12.68 21.46
C TYR A 371 2.02 -11.37 22.04
N THR A 372 0.85 -11.41 22.69
CA THR A 372 0.27 -10.23 23.36
C THR A 372 0.93 -9.92 24.70
N GLY A 373 1.69 -10.86 25.26
CA GLY A 373 2.29 -10.78 26.59
C GLY A 373 1.26 -10.83 27.72
N SER A 374 0.11 -11.49 27.51
CA SER A 374 -0.98 -11.59 28.49
C SER A 374 -0.77 -12.69 29.54
N ASN A 375 0.09 -13.69 29.27
CA ASN A 375 0.44 -14.74 30.23
C ASN A 375 1.88 -14.58 30.74
N ALA A 376 2.03 -14.46 32.07
CA ALA A 376 3.31 -14.56 32.78
C ALA A 376 3.76 -16.02 33.00
N GLY A 377 2.96 -17.00 32.57
CA GLY A 377 3.26 -18.43 32.63
C GLY A 377 3.94 -18.92 31.36
N SER A 378 5.03 -19.68 31.53
CA SER A 378 5.92 -20.31 30.54
C SER A 378 5.24 -21.08 29.38
N THR A 379 4.52 -20.41 28.48
CA THR A 379 4.17 -20.96 27.16
C THR A 379 5.31 -20.65 26.20
N ARG A 380 6.18 -21.66 26.04
CA ARG A 380 7.46 -21.59 25.32
C ARG A 380 7.21 -21.36 23.84
N ILE A 381 7.96 -20.44 23.25
CA ILE A 381 8.04 -20.27 21.79
C ILE A 381 8.76 -21.47 21.21
N GLU A 382 8.15 -22.09 20.21
CA GLU A 382 8.76 -23.19 19.49
C GLU A 382 9.55 -22.63 18.31
N VAL A 383 10.76 -23.15 18.13
CA VAL A 383 11.65 -22.76 17.04
C VAL A 383 11.99 -24.03 16.28
N GLN A 384 11.65 -24.04 15.00
CA GLN A 384 11.90 -25.15 14.08
C GLN A 384 12.84 -24.70 12.98
N GLU A 385 13.78 -25.57 12.62
CA GLU A 385 14.72 -25.34 11.52
C GLU A 385 14.27 -26.15 10.30
N HIS A 386 14.32 -25.50 9.14
CA HIS A 386 14.06 -26.14 7.86
C HIS A 386 15.27 -25.96 6.94
N PRO A 387 16.11 -26.99 6.81
CA PRO A 387 17.21 -26.97 5.85
C PRO A 387 16.67 -27.06 4.42
N MET A 388 17.38 -26.44 3.48
CA MET A 388 17.08 -26.54 2.05
C MET A 388 17.81 -27.72 1.44
N TYR A 389 17.07 -28.77 1.09
CA TYR A 389 17.59 -29.93 0.38
C TYR A 389 16.58 -30.43 -0.66
N ASP A 390 17.07 -31.05 -1.72
CA ASP A 390 16.22 -31.73 -2.70
C ASP A 390 15.79 -33.10 -2.16
N SER A 391 14.50 -33.40 -2.18
CA SER A 391 14.01 -34.74 -1.83
C SER A 391 14.46 -35.73 -2.90
N ALA A 392 15.17 -36.80 -2.50
CA ALA A 392 15.62 -37.85 -3.42
C ALA A 392 14.41 -38.44 -4.19
N THR A 393 14.31 -38.15 -5.48
CA THR A 393 13.45 -38.89 -6.40
C THR A 393 14.02 -40.31 -6.53
N GLY A 394 13.14 -41.32 -6.49
CA GLY A 394 13.48 -42.73 -6.26
C GLY A 394 14.72 -43.30 -6.98
N ASP A 395 15.32 -44.29 -6.29
CA ASP A 395 16.39 -45.22 -6.69
C ASP A 395 17.87 -44.79 -6.67
N SER A 396 18.22 -43.54 -6.32
CA SER A 396 19.62 -43.19 -6.01
C SER A 396 19.88 -43.21 -4.50
N GLN A 397 20.79 -44.08 -4.04
CA GLN A 397 21.34 -44.09 -2.66
C GLN A 397 22.19 -42.84 -2.32
N ASP A 398 22.24 -41.85 -3.21
CA ASP A 398 22.95 -40.60 -2.98
C ASP A 398 22.03 -39.66 -2.18
N GLY A 399 22.49 -39.23 -1.00
CA GLY A 399 21.73 -38.30 -0.15
C GLY A 399 21.37 -37.03 -0.92
N GLY A 400 20.18 -36.47 -0.66
CA GLY A 400 19.69 -35.27 -1.35
C GLY A 400 20.72 -34.14 -1.38
N THR A 401 20.71 -33.34 -2.45
CA THR A 401 21.65 -32.21 -2.59
C THR A 401 21.25 -31.11 -1.60
N ASN A 402 22.19 -30.74 -0.73
CA ASN A 402 22.01 -29.64 0.22
C ASN A 402 22.35 -28.30 -0.45
N HIS A 403 21.50 -27.30 -0.24
CA HIS A 403 21.68 -25.95 -0.76
C HIS A 403 22.28 -25.04 0.32
N TRP A 404 23.60 -24.83 0.26
CA TRP A 404 24.38 -24.06 1.25
C TRP A 404 24.44 -22.56 0.93
N GLU A 405 23.29 -21.92 0.88
CA GLU A 405 23.20 -20.52 0.49
C GLU A 405 22.11 -19.76 1.27
N PRO A 406 22.22 -18.42 1.37
CA PRO A 406 21.18 -17.62 1.99
C PRO A 406 19.97 -17.45 1.07
N ILE A 407 18.80 -17.31 1.70
CA ILE A 407 17.57 -16.91 1.02
C ILE A 407 17.69 -15.45 0.57
N SER A 408 17.50 -15.21 -0.73
CA SER A 408 17.54 -13.88 -1.34
C SER A 408 16.15 -13.27 -1.50
N ALA A 409 15.09 -14.09 -1.51
CA ALA A 409 13.72 -13.64 -1.69
C ALA A 409 12.75 -14.50 -0.88
N MET A 410 11.76 -13.88 -0.25
CA MET A 410 10.76 -14.58 0.58
C MET A 410 9.43 -13.83 0.53
N ALA A 411 8.32 -14.52 0.28
CA ALA A 411 6.99 -13.93 0.28
C ALA A 411 5.95 -14.89 0.86
N ALA A 412 5.04 -14.36 1.69
CA ALA A 412 3.84 -15.09 2.09
C ALA A 412 2.71 -14.83 1.09
N ALA A 413 2.09 -15.91 0.65
CA ALA A 413 0.96 -15.97 -0.25
C ALA A 413 -0.28 -16.49 0.50
N PHE A 414 -1.43 -15.89 0.19
CA PHE A 414 -2.72 -16.25 0.79
C PHE A 414 -3.70 -16.52 -0.36
N CYS A 415 -4.54 -17.55 -0.28
CA CYS A 415 -5.56 -17.76 -1.31
C CYS A 415 -6.76 -16.84 -1.06
N GLU A 416 -7.41 -16.38 -2.12
CA GLU A 416 -8.52 -15.40 -2.00
C GLU A 416 -9.79 -16.00 -1.39
N GLU A 417 -9.96 -17.34 -1.41
CA GLU A 417 -11.10 -18.03 -0.79
C GLU A 417 -10.84 -18.32 0.71
N PRO A 418 -11.46 -17.59 1.64
CA PRO A 418 -11.11 -17.65 3.07
C PRO A 418 -11.43 -19.00 3.72
N SER A 419 -12.36 -19.77 3.14
CA SER A 419 -12.86 -21.04 3.70
C SER A 419 -11.98 -22.25 3.39
N LYS A 420 -11.01 -22.14 2.47
CA LYS A 420 -10.11 -23.24 2.05
C LYS A 420 -8.63 -22.84 1.90
N SER A 421 -8.30 -21.57 2.15
CA SER A 421 -6.97 -21.01 1.95
C SER A 421 -5.98 -21.46 3.03
N VAL A 422 -5.01 -22.29 2.65
CA VAL A 422 -3.81 -22.58 3.45
C VAL A 422 -2.73 -21.55 3.06
N PRO A 423 -2.22 -20.71 3.98
CA PRO A 423 -1.14 -19.78 3.66
C PRO A 423 0.11 -20.51 3.18
N GLN A 424 0.74 -20.00 2.13
CA GLN A 424 1.95 -20.55 1.53
C GLN A 424 3.12 -19.57 1.69
N LEU A 425 4.27 -20.06 2.15
CA LEU A 425 5.52 -19.32 2.14
C LEU A 425 6.33 -19.75 0.92
N HIS A 426 6.63 -18.82 0.03
CA HIS A 426 7.55 -19.02 -1.08
C HIS A 426 8.92 -18.43 -0.75
N LEU A 427 9.96 -19.08 -1.25
CA LEU A 427 11.34 -18.64 -1.10
C LEU A 427 12.14 -18.90 -2.38
N GLY A 428 13.22 -18.14 -2.54
CA GLY A 428 14.19 -18.33 -3.60
C GLY A 428 15.59 -17.87 -3.20
N THR A 429 16.58 -18.38 -3.90
CA THR A 429 18.00 -18.09 -3.69
C THR A 429 18.68 -17.62 -4.97
N THR A 430 19.83 -16.96 -4.83
CA THR A 430 20.67 -16.58 -5.97
C THR A 430 21.47 -17.75 -6.55
N GLY A 431 21.52 -18.92 -5.92
CA GLY A 431 22.08 -20.16 -6.48
C GLY A 431 21.06 -21.01 -7.22
N GLY A 432 19.81 -20.53 -7.32
CA GLY A 432 18.77 -21.13 -8.15
C GLY A 432 17.88 -22.15 -7.44
N TYR A 433 17.96 -22.23 -6.12
CA TYR A 433 16.95 -22.93 -5.34
C TYR A 433 15.66 -22.11 -5.28
N GLY A 434 14.53 -22.81 -5.37
CA GLY A 434 13.18 -22.23 -5.33
C GLY A 434 12.23 -23.25 -4.72
N GLY A 435 11.48 -22.82 -3.71
CA GLY A 435 10.65 -23.69 -2.89
C GLY A 435 9.41 -22.99 -2.35
N TYR A 436 8.41 -23.76 -1.96
CA TYR A 436 7.32 -23.26 -1.12
C TYR A 436 6.89 -24.26 -0.03
N LYS A 437 6.24 -23.74 1.02
CA LYS A 437 5.74 -24.53 2.14
C LYS A 437 4.41 -23.98 2.67
N GLU A 438 3.54 -24.87 3.12
CA GLU A 438 2.18 -24.56 3.61
C GLU A 438 2.10 -24.42 5.13
N PHE A 439 1.16 -23.59 5.62
CA PHE A 439 0.96 -23.28 7.04
C PHE A 439 -0.49 -23.53 7.51
N PRO A 440 -0.72 -23.99 8.77
CA PRO A 440 0.28 -24.34 9.77
C PRO A 440 1.02 -25.63 9.41
N PHE A 441 2.27 -25.78 9.85
CA PHE A 441 3.01 -27.02 9.61
C PHE A 441 2.29 -28.20 10.24
N VAL A 442 2.11 -29.27 9.46
CA VAL A 442 1.89 -30.60 10.02
C VAL A 442 3.15 -30.92 10.84
N GLN A 443 2.98 -31.40 12.08
CA GLN A 443 4.02 -31.60 13.11
C GLN A 443 5.22 -32.50 12.73
N ASP A 444 5.35 -32.89 11.46
CA ASP A 444 6.50 -33.61 10.96
C ASP A 444 7.62 -32.63 10.55
N ASN A 445 8.73 -32.69 11.29
CA ASN A 445 9.98 -31.96 11.00
C ASN A 445 10.55 -32.24 9.58
N HIS A 446 9.97 -33.21 8.86
CA HIS A 446 10.34 -33.64 7.52
C HIS A 446 9.33 -33.25 6.43
N SER A 447 8.34 -32.39 6.72
CA SER A 447 7.43 -31.89 5.67
C SER A 447 8.23 -31.28 4.52
N PRO A 448 8.14 -31.84 3.29
CA PRO A 448 9.01 -31.47 2.18
C PRO A 448 8.77 -30.02 1.76
N ILE A 449 9.84 -29.36 1.30
CA ILE A 449 9.71 -28.10 0.56
C ILE A 449 9.28 -28.47 -0.86
N PHE A 450 8.15 -27.94 -1.31
CA PHE A 450 7.58 -28.28 -2.60
C PHE A 450 8.13 -27.37 -3.71
N SER A 451 8.10 -27.87 -4.95
CA SER A 451 8.47 -27.08 -6.12
C SER A 451 7.41 -25.99 -6.38
N PRO A 452 7.78 -24.70 -6.44
CA PRO A 452 6.81 -23.63 -6.58
C PRO A 452 6.19 -23.61 -7.98
N PRO A 453 4.91 -23.20 -8.11
CA PRO A 453 4.21 -23.13 -9.39
C PRO A 453 4.91 -22.29 -10.47
N TRP A 454 5.60 -21.21 -10.07
CA TRP A 454 6.34 -20.35 -10.99
C TRP A 454 7.64 -20.99 -11.53
N LYS A 455 8.09 -22.12 -10.95
CA LYS A 455 9.33 -22.80 -11.37
C LYS A 455 9.26 -23.32 -12.79
N GLN A 456 8.10 -23.78 -13.24
CA GLN A 456 7.91 -24.27 -14.61
C GLN A 456 8.23 -23.17 -15.66
N GLN A 457 7.79 -21.93 -15.43
CA GLN A 457 8.12 -20.81 -16.33
C GLN A 457 9.61 -20.44 -16.22
N SER A 458 10.17 -20.48 -15.02
CA SER A 458 11.61 -20.27 -14.80
C SER A 458 12.46 -21.28 -15.56
N ASP A 459 12.12 -22.57 -15.50
CA ASP A 459 12.83 -23.64 -16.18
C ASP A 459 12.73 -23.47 -17.70
N GLY A 460 11.56 -23.11 -18.24
CA GLY A 460 11.43 -22.80 -19.67
C GLY A 460 12.32 -21.66 -20.16
N ILE A 461 12.46 -20.58 -19.37
CA ILE A 461 13.37 -19.46 -19.69
C ILE A 461 14.83 -19.91 -19.57
N ARG A 462 15.15 -20.73 -18.55
CA ARG A 462 16.51 -21.27 -18.36
C ARG A 462 16.92 -22.14 -19.54
N ASP A 463 16.04 -23.02 -19.99
CA ASP A 463 16.31 -23.95 -21.10
C ASP A 463 16.45 -23.18 -22.42
N GLN A 464 15.67 -22.11 -22.64
CA GLN A 464 15.87 -21.22 -23.79
C GLN A 464 17.23 -20.52 -23.74
N PHE A 465 17.62 -19.98 -22.59
CA PHE A 465 18.92 -19.34 -22.41
C PHE A 465 20.09 -20.32 -22.62
N ASP A 466 19.93 -21.56 -22.16
CA ASP A 466 20.89 -22.65 -22.38
C ASP A 466 21.10 -22.95 -23.87
N ILE A 467 20.00 -23.06 -24.62
CA ILE A 467 20.02 -23.30 -26.07
C ILE A 467 20.64 -22.12 -26.81
N ASP A 468 20.24 -20.88 -26.48
CA ASP A 468 20.70 -19.68 -27.16
C ASP A 468 22.20 -19.43 -26.99
N ARG A 469 22.80 -19.96 -25.91
CA ARG A 469 24.20 -19.77 -25.54
C ARG A 469 25.05 -21.04 -25.65
N ASP A 470 24.47 -22.17 -26.05
CA ASP A 470 25.12 -23.49 -26.17
C ASP A 470 25.85 -23.90 -24.88
N LEU A 471 25.16 -23.80 -23.74
CA LEU A 471 25.74 -24.01 -22.40
C LEU A 471 25.62 -25.45 -21.87
N GLY A 472 24.96 -26.35 -22.62
CA GLY A 472 24.93 -27.78 -22.32
C GLY A 472 24.28 -28.14 -20.98
N GLY A 473 23.28 -27.38 -20.56
CA GLY A 473 22.58 -27.50 -19.28
C GLY A 473 23.26 -26.77 -18.11
N LEU A 474 24.36 -26.05 -18.34
CA LEU A 474 25.16 -25.39 -17.30
C LEU A 474 24.67 -23.96 -17.05
N VAL A 475 23.38 -23.81 -16.75
CA VAL A 475 22.72 -22.53 -16.48
C VAL A 475 22.14 -22.51 -15.07
N VAL A 476 22.27 -21.37 -14.39
CA VAL A 476 21.60 -21.08 -13.13
C VAL A 476 20.60 -19.94 -13.31
N GLY A 477 19.36 -20.18 -12.91
CA GLY A 477 18.33 -19.15 -12.80
C GLY A 477 18.31 -18.59 -11.38
N ARG A 478 18.86 -17.40 -11.18
CA ARG A 478 18.98 -16.78 -9.84
C ARG A 478 17.69 -16.06 -9.48
N VAL A 479 17.16 -16.32 -8.29
CA VAL A 479 15.97 -15.63 -7.78
C VAL A 479 16.40 -14.41 -6.97
N TRP A 480 15.88 -13.23 -7.31
CA TRP A 480 16.25 -11.96 -6.67
C TRP A 480 15.13 -11.32 -5.87
N GLY A 481 13.87 -11.66 -6.15
CA GLY A 481 12.73 -11.06 -5.46
C GLY A 481 11.47 -11.88 -5.65
N LEU A 482 10.61 -11.85 -4.63
CA LEU A 482 9.30 -12.48 -4.65
C LEU A 482 8.29 -11.47 -4.14
N ALA A 483 7.14 -11.36 -4.81
CA ALA A 483 6.07 -10.50 -4.32
C ALA A 483 4.71 -11.14 -4.58
N TYR A 484 3.77 -10.94 -3.66
CA TYR A 484 2.43 -11.51 -3.71
C TYR A 484 1.38 -10.40 -3.77
N ASN A 485 0.37 -10.58 -4.61
CA ASN A 485 -0.82 -9.74 -4.64
C ASN A 485 -2.01 -10.52 -5.24
N ARG A 486 -3.16 -10.51 -4.55
CA ARG A 486 -4.46 -11.02 -5.04
C ARG A 486 -4.39 -12.41 -5.71
N GLY A 487 -3.92 -13.41 -4.97
CA GLY A 487 -3.81 -14.78 -5.47
C GLY A 487 -2.70 -15.00 -6.50
N VAL A 488 -1.88 -14.00 -6.82
CA VAL A 488 -0.75 -14.12 -7.76
C VAL A 488 0.57 -13.88 -7.05
N ILE A 489 1.54 -14.73 -7.33
CA ILE A 489 2.94 -14.53 -6.95
C ILE A 489 3.78 -14.18 -8.18
N ALA A 490 4.64 -13.17 -8.04
CA ALA A 490 5.63 -12.77 -9.02
C ALA A 490 7.04 -13.15 -8.51
N ALA A 491 7.88 -13.67 -9.40
CA ALA A 491 9.29 -13.95 -9.11
C ALA A 491 10.20 -13.24 -10.12
N ALA A 492 11.22 -12.52 -9.61
CA ALA A 492 12.25 -11.88 -10.42
C ALA A 492 13.48 -12.78 -10.54
N LEU A 493 13.89 -13.04 -11.77
CA LEU A 493 14.89 -14.03 -12.14
C LEU A 493 15.95 -13.44 -13.08
N THR A 494 17.20 -13.88 -12.94
CA THR A 494 18.26 -13.66 -13.94
C THR A 494 18.91 -14.98 -14.33
N MET A 495 19.33 -15.12 -15.59
CA MET A 495 19.94 -16.34 -16.10
C MET A 495 21.45 -16.14 -16.30
N HIS A 496 22.25 -17.10 -15.84
CA HIS A 496 23.71 -17.03 -15.88
C HIS A 496 24.33 -18.40 -16.16
N PRO A 497 25.48 -18.47 -16.85
CA PRO A 497 26.25 -19.71 -16.95
C PRO A 497 26.84 -20.11 -15.58
N ARG A 498 27.02 -21.41 -15.34
CA ARG A 498 27.49 -21.95 -14.05
C ARG A 498 28.98 -22.31 -14.03
N ASP A 499 29.54 -22.70 -15.17
CA ASP A 499 30.90 -23.27 -15.27
C ASP A 499 31.92 -22.30 -15.89
N MET A 500 31.52 -21.06 -16.15
CA MET A 500 32.39 -20.04 -16.73
C MET A 500 32.10 -18.64 -16.16
N VAL A 501 33.06 -17.74 -16.35
CA VAL A 501 32.89 -16.33 -16.01
C VAL A 501 32.07 -15.67 -17.11
N GLU A 502 30.91 -15.16 -16.74
CA GLU A 502 30.08 -14.37 -17.65
C GLU A 502 30.60 -12.92 -17.71
N TYR A 503 30.88 -12.46 -18.93
CA TYR A 503 31.12 -11.04 -19.20
C TYR A 503 29.85 -10.46 -19.83
N CYS A 504 29.08 -9.71 -19.04
CA CYS A 504 27.87 -9.03 -19.50
C CYS A 504 28.06 -7.52 -19.49
N THR A 505 27.67 -6.88 -20.58
CA THR A 505 27.50 -5.43 -20.62
C THR A 505 26.13 -5.04 -20.07
N ALA A 506 25.97 -3.79 -19.61
CA ALA A 506 24.67 -3.29 -19.15
C ALA A 506 23.57 -3.38 -20.22
N ALA A 507 23.93 -3.46 -21.50
CA ALA A 507 22.99 -3.65 -22.61
C ALA A 507 22.47 -5.10 -22.71
N GLU A 508 23.19 -6.08 -22.17
CA GLU A 508 22.87 -7.51 -22.20
C GLU A 508 22.20 -7.99 -20.90
N GLU A 509 22.26 -7.20 -19.83
CA GLU A 509 21.56 -7.50 -18.59
C GLU A 509 20.06 -7.68 -18.83
N ARG A 510 19.52 -8.81 -18.36
CA ARG A 510 18.10 -9.15 -18.44
C ARG A 510 17.61 -9.67 -17.11
N THR A 511 16.46 -9.14 -16.70
CA THR A 511 15.67 -9.66 -15.58
C THR A 511 14.31 -10.09 -16.11
N PHE A 512 13.92 -11.31 -15.78
CA PHE A 512 12.63 -11.88 -16.12
C PHE A 512 11.71 -11.83 -14.90
N ILE A 513 10.46 -11.44 -15.09
CA ILE A 513 9.42 -11.53 -14.08
C ILE A 513 8.40 -12.57 -14.55
N VAL A 514 8.30 -13.66 -13.79
CA VAL A 514 7.34 -14.74 -14.02
C VAL A 514 6.19 -14.62 -13.02
N PHE A 515 4.99 -15.05 -13.42
CA PHE A 515 3.79 -14.96 -12.59
C PHE A 515 3.12 -16.33 -12.45
N SER A 516 2.66 -16.65 -11.26
CA SER A 516 1.83 -17.84 -11.04
C SER A 516 0.62 -17.55 -10.16
N SER A 517 -0.51 -18.17 -10.49
CA SER A 517 -1.73 -18.13 -9.70
C SER A 517 -1.68 -19.20 -8.61
N LEU A 518 -2.23 -18.86 -7.46
CA LEU A 518 -2.41 -19.75 -6.32
C LEU A 518 -3.84 -20.28 -6.38
N GLY A 519 -3.98 -21.52 -6.86
CA GLY A 519 -5.27 -22.19 -7.03
C GLY A 519 -5.76 -22.19 -8.49
N THR A 520 -5.52 -23.32 -9.16
CA THR A 520 -6.38 -24.05 -10.12
C THR A 520 -5.46 -25.10 -10.72
N GLU A 521 -5.64 -26.37 -10.35
CA GLU A 521 -5.06 -27.48 -11.11
C GLU A 521 -5.52 -27.33 -12.56
N SER A 522 -4.56 -27.17 -13.47
CA SER A 522 -4.64 -27.60 -14.88
C SER A 522 -6.05 -27.91 -15.41
N GLN A 523 -6.79 -26.87 -15.78
CA GLN A 523 -7.73 -26.98 -16.90
C GLN A 523 -7.24 -26.05 -18.00
N GLU A 524 -6.56 -26.64 -18.98
CA GLU A 524 -6.47 -26.11 -20.34
C GLU A 524 -7.90 -26.06 -20.90
N GLY A 525 -8.62 -25.00 -20.56
CA GLY A 525 -9.93 -24.66 -21.11
C GLY A 525 -9.86 -23.23 -21.63
N GLU A 526 -10.20 -23.04 -22.90
CA GLU A 526 -10.38 -21.73 -23.53
C GLU A 526 -11.38 -20.88 -22.73
N GLY A 527 -10.85 -20.09 -21.79
CA GLY A 527 -11.64 -19.33 -20.84
C GLY A 527 -10.84 -18.94 -19.59
N GLY A 528 -9.56 -18.62 -19.75
CA GLY A 528 -8.70 -18.23 -18.63
C GLY A 528 -9.14 -16.88 -18.06
N VAL A 529 -9.84 -16.89 -16.93
CA VAL A 529 -10.08 -15.70 -16.11
C VAL A 529 -8.70 -15.13 -15.75
N SER A 530 -8.32 -14.01 -16.35
CA SER A 530 -7.03 -13.40 -16.07
C SER A 530 -7.04 -12.93 -14.61
N ALA A 531 -6.10 -13.39 -13.79
CA ALA A 531 -5.97 -12.95 -12.39
C ALA A 531 -5.76 -11.42 -12.24
N PHE A 532 -5.55 -10.71 -13.36
CA PHE A 532 -5.43 -9.26 -13.47
C PHE A 532 -6.71 -8.56 -13.94
N GLN A 533 -7.72 -9.31 -14.38
CA GLN A 533 -9.01 -8.74 -14.76
C GLN A 533 -9.78 -8.36 -13.51
N GLN A 534 -9.84 -7.05 -13.26
CA GLN A 534 -10.81 -6.49 -12.36
C GLN A 534 -12.22 -6.89 -12.84
N LYS A 535 -13.05 -7.41 -11.94
CA LYS A 535 -14.45 -7.77 -12.26
C LYS A 535 -15.10 -6.63 -13.03
N THR A 536 -15.68 -6.92 -14.19
CA THR A 536 -16.42 -5.94 -14.96
C THR A 536 -17.51 -5.36 -14.07
N PRO A 537 -17.53 -4.03 -13.85
CA PRO A 537 -18.50 -3.41 -12.96
C PRO A 537 -19.90 -3.62 -13.53
N ASP A 538 -20.86 -3.91 -12.66
CA ASP A 538 -22.27 -3.92 -13.04
C ASP A 538 -22.65 -2.50 -13.52
N ARG A 539 -23.21 -2.43 -14.73
CA ARG A 539 -23.63 -1.21 -15.42
C ARG A 539 -25.14 -1.18 -15.62
N SER A 540 -25.88 -2.13 -15.02
CA SER A 540 -27.34 -2.13 -15.09
C SER A 540 -27.90 -0.82 -14.53
N PRO A 541 -28.94 -0.23 -15.15
CA PRO A 541 -29.52 1.03 -14.70
C PRO A 541 -29.96 0.98 -13.22
N ASP A 542 -30.52 -0.14 -12.78
CA ASP A 542 -30.96 -0.34 -11.40
C ASP A 542 -29.78 -0.32 -10.41
N PHE A 543 -28.67 -0.98 -10.74
CA PHE A 543 -27.46 -0.94 -9.91
C PHE A 543 -26.90 0.48 -9.79
N LEU A 544 -26.76 1.18 -10.92
CA LEU A 544 -26.25 2.56 -10.94
C LEU A 544 -27.16 3.50 -10.13
N ARG A 545 -28.49 3.34 -10.27
CA ARG A 545 -29.47 4.10 -9.49
C ARG A 545 -29.30 3.86 -7.99
N THR A 546 -29.33 2.60 -7.54
CA THR A 546 -29.19 2.27 -6.10
C THR A 546 -27.89 2.78 -5.50
N LYS A 547 -26.76 2.68 -6.23
CA LYS A 547 -25.48 3.24 -5.76
C LYS A 547 -25.51 4.76 -5.63
N ARG A 548 -26.15 5.45 -6.57
CA ARG A 548 -26.30 6.91 -6.53
C ARG A 548 -27.24 7.36 -5.42
N GLU A 549 -28.35 6.65 -5.20
CA GLU A 549 -29.31 6.91 -4.11
C GLU A 549 -28.63 6.93 -2.73
N GLY A 550 -27.59 6.13 -2.52
CA GLY A 550 -26.77 6.19 -1.29
C GLY A 550 -26.03 7.52 -1.09
N VAL A 551 -25.48 8.10 -2.16
CA VAL A 551 -24.82 9.42 -2.11
C VAL A 551 -25.86 10.52 -1.94
N LEU A 552 -26.96 10.46 -2.68
CA LEU A 552 -28.07 11.41 -2.57
C LEU A 552 -28.64 11.41 -1.15
N GLY A 553 -28.86 10.24 -0.56
CA GLY A 553 -29.34 10.10 0.81
C GLY A 553 -28.35 10.71 1.82
N TYR A 554 -27.05 10.54 1.63
CA TYR A 554 -26.04 11.17 2.47
C TYR A 554 -26.11 12.70 2.40
N ILE A 555 -26.19 13.29 1.19
CA ILE A 555 -26.28 14.74 0.99
C ILE A 555 -27.57 15.29 1.60
N LEU A 556 -28.72 14.69 1.27
CA LEU A 556 -30.03 15.23 1.62
C LEU A 556 -30.33 15.09 3.12
N ARG A 557 -29.96 13.98 3.77
CA ARG A 557 -30.14 13.80 5.22
C ARG A 557 -29.16 14.64 6.05
N SER A 558 -27.99 14.96 5.49
CA SER A 558 -27.00 15.82 6.14
C SER A 558 -27.25 17.31 5.93
N ALA A 559 -28.21 17.68 5.07
CA ALA A 559 -28.65 19.06 4.91
C ALA A 559 -29.39 19.53 6.18
N PRO A 560 -29.01 20.68 6.77
CA PRO A 560 -29.55 21.11 8.06
C PRO A 560 -31.04 21.44 7.94
N ILE A 561 -31.88 20.72 8.69
CA ILE A 561 -33.33 20.99 8.76
C ILE A 561 -33.62 22.25 9.61
N SER A 562 -32.68 22.67 10.47
CA SER A 562 -32.79 23.89 11.28
C SER A 562 -31.44 24.37 11.84
N GLY A 563 -31.16 25.67 11.69
CA GLY A 563 -30.26 26.44 12.57
C GLY A 563 -28.78 26.57 12.18
N ASP A 564 -28.11 25.52 11.69
CA ASP A 564 -26.64 25.59 11.47
C ASP A 564 -26.28 25.66 9.98
N SER A 565 -26.20 26.88 9.46
CA SER A 565 -26.26 27.22 8.03
C SER A 565 -24.94 27.10 7.24
N ARG A 566 -23.89 26.43 7.73
CA ARG A 566 -22.52 26.66 7.19
C ARG A 566 -21.75 25.47 6.60
N LEU A 567 -22.29 24.25 6.60
CA LEU A 567 -21.49 23.08 6.20
C LEU A 567 -21.66 22.62 4.75
N TRP A 568 -22.83 22.83 4.13
CA TRP A 568 -23.17 22.30 2.80
C TRP A 568 -23.48 23.41 1.79
N CYS A 569 -22.92 23.30 0.60
CA CYS A 569 -23.14 24.19 -0.53
C CYS A 569 -24.59 24.05 -1.02
N PRO A 570 -25.42 25.11 -0.99
CA PRO A 570 -26.80 25.06 -1.44
C PRO A 570 -26.97 24.55 -2.87
N ARG A 571 -25.98 24.80 -3.75
CA ARG A 571 -25.96 24.32 -5.14
C ARG A 571 -25.88 22.80 -5.23
N VAL A 572 -25.06 22.17 -4.39
CA VAL A 572 -24.93 20.70 -4.32
C VAL A 572 -26.20 20.06 -3.76
N VAL A 573 -26.82 20.70 -2.76
CA VAL A 573 -28.10 20.23 -2.19
C VAL A 573 -29.23 20.30 -3.23
N TYR A 574 -29.31 21.41 -3.96
CA TYR A 574 -30.28 21.57 -5.06
C TYR A 574 -30.06 20.50 -6.14
N ALA A 575 -28.81 20.31 -6.58
CA ALA A 575 -28.46 19.32 -7.58
C ALA A 575 -28.80 17.88 -7.15
N ALA A 576 -28.57 17.53 -5.87
CA ALA A 576 -28.94 16.23 -5.32
C ALA A 576 -30.47 16.02 -5.31
N ALA A 577 -31.25 17.05 -4.93
CA ALA A 577 -32.71 16.97 -4.93
C ALA A 577 -33.27 16.82 -6.35
N CYS A 578 -32.77 17.59 -7.32
CA CYS A 578 -33.15 17.44 -8.72
C CYS A 578 -32.78 16.07 -9.29
N CYS A 579 -31.58 15.56 -8.97
CA CYS A 579 -31.16 14.23 -9.36
C CYS A 579 -32.08 13.13 -8.80
N ALA A 580 -32.55 13.28 -7.55
CA ALA A 580 -33.51 12.36 -6.96
C ALA A 580 -34.86 12.40 -7.67
N ILE A 581 -35.37 13.60 -8.02
CA ILE A 581 -36.63 13.74 -8.78
C ILE A 581 -36.56 13.02 -10.14
N VAL A 582 -35.43 13.11 -10.84
CA VAL A 582 -35.30 12.58 -12.22
C VAL A 582 -35.30 11.04 -12.28
N GLU A 583 -34.66 10.35 -11.34
CA GLU A 583 -34.40 8.90 -11.48
C GLU A 583 -34.71 8.07 -10.23
N SER A 584 -34.84 8.65 -9.03
CA SER A 584 -35.03 7.88 -7.79
C SER A 584 -36.38 7.17 -7.77
N GLN A 585 -36.37 5.89 -7.38
CA GLN A 585 -37.59 5.13 -7.09
C GLN A 585 -37.86 5.02 -5.58
N ASN A 586 -36.95 5.54 -4.76
CA ASN A 586 -37.05 5.52 -3.32
C ASN A 586 -37.93 6.68 -2.80
N GLU A 587 -39.11 6.35 -2.27
CA GLU A 587 -40.07 7.32 -1.71
C GLU A 587 -39.49 8.10 -0.52
N GLU A 588 -38.67 7.47 0.33
CA GLU A 588 -38.02 8.14 1.46
C GLU A 588 -37.05 9.21 0.95
N LEU A 589 -36.28 8.91 -0.10
CA LEU A 589 -35.35 9.87 -0.70
C LEU A 589 -36.06 11.06 -1.36
N LEU A 590 -37.23 10.84 -1.96
CA LEU A 590 -38.07 11.91 -2.51
C LEU A 590 -38.66 12.80 -1.40
N LEU A 591 -39.01 12.23 -0.25
CA LEU A 591 -39.44 12.99 0.93
C LEU A 591 -38.30 13.85 1.50
N GLU A 592 -37.09 13.30 1.59
CA GLU A 592 -35.90 14.06 2.00
C GLU A 592 -35.58 15.18 1.00
N SER A 593 -35.69 14.91 -0.30
CA SER A 593 -35.53 15.92 -1.36
C SER A 593 -36.52 17.07 -1.20
N ARG A 594 -37.78 16.76 -0.90
CA ARG A 594 -38.82 17.77 -0.64
C ARG A 594 -38.49 18.64 0.57
N SER A 595 -37.98 18.04 1.64
CA SER A 595 -37.56 18.76 2.84
C SER A 595 -36.37 19.69 2.57
N ALA A 596 -35.36 19.19 1.85
CA ALA A 596 -34.20 19.97 1.43
C ALA A 596 -34.57 21.15 0.53
N LEU A 597 -35.48 20.97 -0.44
CA LEU A 597 -35.97 22.06 -1.29
C LEU A 597 -36.71 23.13 -0.49
N LYS A 598 -37.58 22.76 0.46
CA LYS A 598 -38.25 23.73 1.34
C LYS A 598 -37.26 24.52 2.20
N TRP A 599 -36.21 23.86 2.68
CA TRP A 599 -35.12 24.53 3.38
C TRP A 599 -34.40 25.53 2.46
N LEU A 600 -34.07 25.14 1.22
CA LEU A 600 -33.45 26.05 0.23
C LEU A 600 -34.32 27.27 -0.05
N VAL A 601 -35.64 27.12 -0.19
CA VAL A 601 -36.58 28.24 -0.33
C VAL A 601 -36.44 29.20 0.86
N THR A 602 -36.38 28.66 2.08
CA THR A 602 -36.29 29.45 3.32
C THR A 602 -34.98 30.22 3.44
N VAL A 603 -33.85 29.60 3.07
CA VAL A 603 -32.51 30.20 3.22
C VAL A 603 -32.16 31.14 2.07
N THR A 604 -32.64 30.88 0.86
CA THR A 604 -32.20 31.59 -0.35
C THR A 604 -33.26 32.48 -0.99
N GLY A 605 -34.54 32.29 -0.64
CA GLY A 605 -35.67 33.00 -1.26
C GLY A 605 -35.99 32.56 -2.70
N ALA A 606 -35.40 31.47 -3.19
CA ALA A 606 -35.68 30.91 -4.51
C ALA A 606 -37.13 30.40 -4.61
N ASP A 607 -37.76 30.59 -5.78
CA ASP A 607 -39.01 29.90 -6.11
C ASP A 607 -38.72 28.50 -6.65
N LEU A 608 -38.99 27.48 -5.82
CA LEU A 608 -38.80 26.06 -6.11
C LEU A 608 -40.12 25.29 -6.11
N SER A 609 -41.25 25.98 -6.35
CA SER A 609 -42.59 25.41 -6.26
C SER A 609 -42.81 24.24 -7.23
N ASP A 610 -42.26 24.35 -8.45
CA ASP A 610 -42.30 23.29 -9.47
C ASP A 610 -41.55 22.04 -8.98
N GLU A 611 -40.29 22.17 -8.56
CA GLU A 611 -39.49 21.05 -8.07
C GLU A 611 -40.11 20.37 -6.84
N ILE A 612 -40.63 21.15 -5.90
CA ILE A 612 -41.31 20.62 -4.70
C ILE A 612 -42.56 19.82 -5.08
N SER A 613 -43.30 20.25 -6.11
CA SER A 613 -44.45 19.50 -6.63
C SER A 613 -44.00 18.20 -7.30
N LYS A 614 -42.88 18.24 -8.03
CA LYS A 614 -42.32 17.10 -8.74
C LYS A 614 -41.82 15.98 -7.84
N CYS A 615 -41.45 16.26 -6.58
CA CYS A 615 -41.16 15.21 -5.60
C CYS A 615 -42.36 14.28 -5.28
N SER A 616 -43.59 14.68 -5.63
CA SER A 616 -44.82 13.89 -5.37
C SER A 616 -45.46 13.34 -6.64
N THR A 617 -44.88 13.62 -7.81
CA THR A 617 -45.38 13.18 -9.13
C THR A 617 -44.31 12.37 -9.84
N SER A 618 -44.67 11.43 -10.70
CA SER A 618 -43.71 10.64 -11.50
C SER A 618 -43.10 11.46 -12.66
N SER A 619 -42.63 12.68 -12.41
CA SER A 619 -42.00 13.55 -13.40
C SER A 619 -40.50 13.34 -13.41
N ASN A 620 -39.96 12.92 -14.55
CA ASN A 620 -38.54 12.58 -14.69
C ASN A 620 -37.69 13.76 -15.19
N THR A 621 -38.21 15.00 -15.20
CA THR A 621 -37.48 16.16 -15.72
C THR A 621 -37.72 17.46 -14.94
N VAL A 622 -36.70 18.33 -14.90
CA VAL A 622 -36.76 19.73 -14.43
C VAL A 622 -36.19 20.64 -15.51
N ASP A 623 -36.99 21.62 -15.93
CA ASP A 623 -36.64 22.54 -17.01
C ASP A 623 -35.48 23.47 -16.62
N PRO A 624 -34.69 23.95 -17.60
CA PRO A 624 -33.63 24.89 -17.33
C PRO A 624 -34.20 26.22 -16.82
N LYS A 625 -33.51 26.85 -15.86
CA LYS A 625 -33.93 28.15 -15.31
C LYS A 625 -33.79 29.28 -16.34
N SER A 626 -34.78 30.17 -16.35
CA SER A 626 -34.81 31.37 -17.18
C SER A 626 -33.74 32.40 -16.75
N ALA A 627 -33.41 33.36 -17.62
CA ALA A 627 -32.43 34.39 -17.32
C ALA A 627 -32.81 35.23 -16.08
N GLU A 628 -34.11 35.46 -15.88
CA GLU A 628 -34.67 36.17 -14.73
C GLU A 628 -34.47 35.37 -13.44
N GLN A 629 -34.67 34.05 -13.46
CA GLN A 629 -34.44 33.18 -12.30
C GLN A 629 -32.95 33.05 -11.97
N LEU A 630 -32.09 33.04 -12.98
CA LEU A 630 -30.63 33.00 -12.85
C LEU A 630 -30.00 34.31 -12.36
N SER A 631 -30.76 35.41 -12.35
CA SER A 631 -30.34 36.71 -11.82
C SER A 631 -31.16 37.17 -10.60
N GLY A 632 -32.23 36.44 -10.25
CA GLY A 632 -33.13 36.73 -9.15
C GLY A 632 -32.71 36.12 -7.81
N ALA A 633 -33.67 36.07 -6.88
CA ALA A 633 -33.45 35.48 -5.56
C ALA A 633 -33.08 34.00 -5.66
N GLY A 634 -32.00 33.60 -4.97
CA GLY A 634 -31.50 32.24 -4.97
C GLY A 634 -30.63 31.84 -6.18
N ALA A 635 -30.28 32.79 -7.07
CA ALA A 635 -29.43 32.54 -8.23
C ALA A 635 -28.15 31.70 -7.96
N GLN A 636 -27.58 31.81 -6.76
CA GLN A 636 -26.37 31.08 -6.35
C GLN A 636 -26.53 29.54 -6.31
N ILE A 637 -27.76 29.03 -6.19
CA ILE A 637 -28.05 27.59 -6.12
C ILE A 637 -28.18 26.93 -7.50
N PHE A 638 -28.38 27.72 -8.55
CA PHE A 638 -28.55 27.22 -9.91
C PHE A 638 -27.21 27.17 -10.64
N GLU A 639 -27.00 26.13 -11.44
CA GLU A 639 -25.86 26.05 -12.37
C GLU A 639 -26.15 26.88 -13.63
N LYS A 640 -25.11 27.59 -14.09
CA LYS A 640 -25.09 28.30 -15.36
C LYS A 640 -24.08 27.64 -16.28
N CYS A 641 -24.34 27.70 -17.58
CA CYS A 641 -23.40 27.24 -18.59
C CYS A 641 -22.22 28.22 -18.70
N ASP A 642 -20.99 27.77 -18.47
CA ASP A 642 -19.78 28.61 -18.54
C ASP A 642 -19.50 29.14 -19.97
N ILE A 643 -20.16 28.57 -20.98
CA ILE A 643 -20.01 28.96 -22.39
C ILE A 643 -21.01 30.07 -22.79
N CYS A 644 -22.23 30.05 -22.26
CA CYS A 644 -23.33 30.89 -22.76
C CYS A 644 -24.27 31.46 -21.68
N ASP A 645 -23.94 31.25 -20.40
CA ASP A 645 -24.69 31.66 -19.21
C ASP A 645 -26.13 31.14 -19.09
N ALA A 646 -26.59 30.31 -20.04
CA ALA A 646 -27.90 29.69 -20.02
C ALA A 646 -28.06 28.68 -18.87
N GLY A 647 -29.30 28.51 -18.39
CA GLY A 647 -29.63 27.53 -17.36
C GLY A 647 -29.43 26.10 -17.85
N ILE A 648 -29.08 25.21 -16.92
CA ILE A 648 -28.86 23.78 -17.18
C ILE A 648 -30.09 22.98 -16.75
N ALA A 649 -30.57 22.11 -17.64
CA ALA A 649 -31.75 21.28 -17.42
C ALA A 649 -31.40 19.98 -16.67
N TRP A 650 -32.41 19.38 -16.03
CA TRP A 650 -32.33 18.04 -15.45
C TRP A 650 -33.23 17.08 -16.20
N TYR A 651 -32.65 16.25 -17.06
CA TYR A 651 -33.34 15.16 -17.76
C TYR A 651 -32.59 13.82 -17.66
N SER A 652 -31.34 13.87 -17.18
CA SER A 652 -30.44 12.73 -17.02
C SER A 652 -29.58 12.94 -15.78
N THR A 653 -29.14 11.82 -15.19
CA THR A 653 -28.23 11.80 -14.04
C THR A 653 -26.77 11.58 -14.44
N GLN A 654 -26.51 11.24 -15.71
CA GLN A 654 -25.17 11.01 -16.25
C GLN A 654 -24.64 12.19 -17.06
N GLU A 655 -25.55 12.93 -17.70
CA GLU A 655 -25.25 14.07 -18.55
C GLU A 655 -26.16 15.25 -18.24
N SER A 656 -25.76 16.41 -18.73
CA SER A 656 -26.44 17.68 -18.54
C SER A 656 -26.40 18.47 -19.85
N GLN A 657 -27.47 19.23 -20.11
CA GLN A 657 -27.57 20.08 -21.29
C GLN A 657 -28.07 21.47 -20.88
N CYS A 658 -27.43 22.53 -21.37
CA CYS A 658 -27.93 23.88 -21.19
C CYS A 658 -29.05 24.20 -22.20
N ALA A 659 -29.84 25.25 -21.93
CA ALA A 659 -30.94 25.66 -22.82
C ALA A 659 -30.49 26.03 -24.26
N SER A 660 -29.20 26.33 -24.47
CA SER A 660 -28.61 26.58 -25.79
C SER A 660 -28.01 25.33 -26.46
N GLY A 661 -28.03 24.17 -25.79
CA GLY A 661 -27.65 22.88 -26.36
C GLY A 661 -26.24 22.36 -26.02
N HIS A 662 -25.42 23.07 -25.25
CA HIS A 662 -24.11 22.57 -24.80
C HIS A 662 -24.28 21.40 -23.82
N LEU A 663 -23.51 20.32 -24.05
CA LEU A 663 -23.59 19.06 -23.30
C LEU A 663 -22.38 18.85 -22.40
N PHE A 664 -22.60 18.38 -21.17
CA PHE A 664 -21.55 18.08 -20.19
C PHE A 664 -21.85 16.80 -19.41
N VAL A 665 -20.81 16.11 -18.96
CA VAL A 665 -20.92 14.98 -18.02
C VAL A 665 -21.27 15.50 -16.62
N ARG A 666 -22.10 14.78 -15.88
CA ARG A 666 -22.37 15.08 -14.46
C ARG A 666 -21.40 14.35 -13.55
N CYS A 667 -20.93 15.05 -12.53
CA CYS A 667 -20.15 14.45 -11.46
C CYS A 667 -21.02 13.48 -10.65
N ASN A 668 -20.61 12.23 -10.55
CA ASN A 668 -21.37 11.19 -9.83
C ASN A 668 -21.29 11.32 -8.29
N LEU A 669 -20.68 12.38 -7.75
CA LEU A 669 -20.68 12.71 -6.31
C LEU A 669 -21.45 14.00 -6.00
N SER A 670 -21.16 15.10 -6.70
CA SER A 670 -21.84 16.39 -6.45
C SER A 670 -23.10 16.59 -7.29
N MET A 671 -23.30 15.76 -8.31
CA MET A 671 -24.35 15.87 -9.35
C MET A 671 -24.23 17.12 -10.25
N LEU A 672 -23.23 17.97 -10.01
CA LEU A 672 -22.93 19.15 -10.82
C LEU A 672 -22.32 18.78 -12.17
N SER A 673 -22.47 19.67 -13.13
CA SER A 673 -21.94 19.55 -14.49
C SER A 673 -20.42 19.80 -14.49
N ILE A 674 -19.66 18.93 -15.14
CA ILE A 674 -18.21 19.09 -15.33
C ILE A 674 -18.01 19.91 -16.62
N GLN A 675 -17.87 21.24 -16.47
CA GLN A 675 -17.87 22.16 -17.61
C GLN A 675 -16.47 22.53 -18.13
N GLU A 676 -15.43 22.35 -17.31
CA GLU A 676 -14.05 22.68 -17.67
C GLU A 676 -13.25 21.40 -18.00
N PRO A 677 -12.47 21.38 -19.10
CA PRO A 677 -11.57 20.27 -19.38
C PRO A 677 -10.47 20.13 -18.31
N GLY A 678 -10.21 18.90 -17.86
CA GLY A 678 -9.06 18.60 -16.99
C GLY A 678 -9.27 18.90 -15.50
N ILE A 679 -10.47 19.30 -15.06
CA ILE A 679 -10.82 19.43 -13.63
C ILE A 679 -11.42 18.14 -13.04
N SER A 680 -11.31 17.03 -13.76
CA SER A 680 -11.86 15.74 -13.39
C SER A 680 -10.83 14.82 -12.71
N LYS A 681 -11.34 13.79 -12.05
CA LYS A 681 -10.61 12.57 -11.67
C LYS A 681 -11.44 11.38 -12.13
N LEU A 682 -10.77 10.30 -12.51
CA LEU A 682 -11.40 9.12 -13.10
C LEU A 682 -11.25 7.92 -12.17
N CYS A 683 -12.26 7.05 -12.13
CA CYS A 683 -12.07 5.73 -11.53
C CYS A 683 -11.07 4.91 -12.36
N SER A 684 -10.02 4.39 -11.75
CA SER A 684 -9.00 3.62 -12.46
C SER A 684 -9.51 2.26 -12.98
N ASN A 685 -10.68 1.82 -12.52
CA ASN A 685 -11.29 0.55 -12.93
C ASN A 685 -12.35 0.78 -14.01
N CYS A 686 -13.40 1.55 -13.70
CA CYS A 686 -14.54 1.74 -14.59
C CYS A 686 -14.49 3.03 -15.42
N LYS A 687 -13.48 3.88 -15.23
CA LYS A 687 -13.32 5.19 -15.90
C LYS A 687 -14.47 6.17 -15.68
N THR A 688 -15.36 5.92 -14.71
CA THR A 688 -16.39 6.91 -14.33
C THR A 688 -15.73 8.20 -13.86
N GLU A 689 -16.26 9.32 -14.34
CA GLU A 689 -15.74 10.66 -14.11
C GLU A 689 -16.37 11.33 -12.88
N TYR A 690 -15.52 12.06 -12.15
CA TYR A 690 -15.84 12.82 -10.95
C TYR A 690 -15.08 14.16 -11.01
N LEU A 691 -15.57 15.20 -10.34
CA LEU A 691 -14.78 16.42 -10.16
C LEU A 691 -13.55 16.15 -9.28
N ASN A 692 -12.48 16.91 -9.49
CA ASN A 692 -11.27 16.82 -8.68
C ASN A 692 -11.24 17.95 -7.65
N GLU A 693 -11.34 17.59 -6.38
CA GLU A 693 -11.36 18.50 -5.24
C GLU A 693 -10.18 19.46 -5.20
N ASP A 694 -9.02 19.04 -5.70
CA ASP A 694 -7.80 19.85 -5.70
C ASP A 694 -7.77 20.90 -6.81
N LEU A 695 -8.65 20.76 -7.82
CA LEU A 695 -8.72 21.63 -8.99
C LEU A 695 -9.92 22.58 -8.96
N ILE A 696 -10.84 22.40 -8.01
CA ILE A 696 -11.94 23.36 -7.77
C ILE A 696 -11.33 24.63 -7.18
N GLY A 697 -11.17 25.65 -8.02
CA GLY A 697 -10.58 26.93 -7.62
C GLY A 697 -11.44 27.70 -6.61
N PRO A 698 -10.82 28.60 -5.81
CA PRO A 698 -11.56 29.47 -4.88
C PRO A 698 -12.55 30.41 -5.59
N SER A 699 -12.41 30.61 -6.91
CA SER A 699 -13.35 31.34 -7.76
C SER A 699 -14.74 30.69 -7.86
N GLN A 700 -14.85 29.38 -7.63
CA GLN A 700 -16.13 28.67 -7.66
C GLN A 700 -16.86 28.65 -6.29
N GLY A 701 -16.28 29.28 -5.26
CA GLY A 701 -16.86 29.47 -3.93
C GLY A 701 -16.31 28.53 -2.86
N THR A 702 -15.94 29.08 -1.69
CA THR A 702 -15.36 28.34 -0.55
C THR A 702 -16.26 27.22 -0.04
N ASP A 703 -17.58 27.42 -0.09
CA ASP A 703 -18.57 26.47 0.41
C ASP A 703 -18.66 25.23 -0.49
N LEU A 704 -18.48 25.41 -1.80
CA LEU A 704 -18.47 24.31 -2.78
C LEU A 704 -17.23 23.44 -2.57
N GLN A 705 -16.06 24.06 -2.42
CA GLN A 705 -14.82 23.34 -2.15
C GLN A 705 -14.92 22.53 -0.86
N HIS A 706 -15.39 23.14 0.24
CA HIS A 706 -15.57 22.46 1.52
C HIS A 706 -16.54 21.27 1.42
N THR A 707 -17.70 21.47 0.77
CA THR A 707 -18.71 20.43 0.56
C THR A 707 -18.15 19.26 -0.23
N TYR A 708 -17.45 19.56 -1.32
CA TYR A 708 -16.89 18.53 -2.17
C TYR A 708 -15.74 17.79 -1.48
N GLN A 709 -14.94 18.48 -0.66
CA GLN A 709 -13.93 17.85 0.18
C GLN A 709 -14.55 16.87 1.18
N MET A 710 -15.64 17.25 1.86
CA MET A 710 -16.39 16.33 2.74
C MET A 710 -16.92 15.10 1.99
N LEU A 711 -17.53 15.30 0.81
CA LEU A 711 -18.00 14.21 -0.03
C LEU A 711 -16.85 13.28 -0.47
N SER A 712 -15.72 13.86 -0.86
CA SER A 712 -14.54 13.10 -1.28
C SER A 712 -13.88 12.32 -0.14
N ASP A 713 -14.02 12.77 1.11
CA ASP A 713 -13.53 12.06 2.29
C ASP A 713 -14.42 10.85 2.64
N VAL A 714 -15.73 10.99 2.45
CA VAL A 714 -16.70 9.91 2.71
C VAL A 714 -16.70 8.89 1.57
N PHE A 715 -16.72 9.38 0.33
CA PHE A 715 -16.74 8.60 -0.90
C PHE A 715 -15.40 8.72 -1.64
N ASP A 716 -14.32 8.31 -0.97
CA ASP A 716 -12.95 8.35 -1.49
C ASP A 716 -12.61 7.21 -2.48
N THR A 717 -13.61 6.42 -2.87
CA THR A 717 -13.54 5.39 -3.92
C THR A 717 -14.78 5.48 -4.81
N CYS A 718 -14.70 4.95 -6.03
CA CYS A 718 -15.81 4.97 -6.97
C CYS A 718 -17.04 4.25 -6.39
N ILE A 719 -18.17 4.95 -6.33
CA ILE A 719 -19.43 4.43 -5.76
C ILE A 719 -19.98 3.21 -6.52
N TYR A 720 -19.55 2.99 -7.77
CA TYR A 720 -20.04 1.90 -8.61
C TYR A 720 -19.21 0.63 -8.47
N CYS A 721 -17.88 0.74 -8.43
CA CYS A 721 -17.00 -0.43 -8.47
C CYS A 721 -15.97 -0.50 -7.34
N ASN A 722 -16.02 0.45 -6.38
CA ASN A 722 -15.04 0.64 -5.31
C ASN A 722 -13.58 0.82 -5.80
N GLY A 723 -13.40 1.11 -7.10
CA GLY A 723 -12.10 1.39 -7.67
C GLY A 723 -11.57 2.73 -7.17
N LYS A 724 -10.26 2.81 -6.94
CA LYS A 724 -9.63 4.07 -6.53
C LYS A 724 -9.61 5.06 -7.68
N PHE A 725 -9.52 6.34 -7.34
CA PHE A 725 -9.40 7.40 -8.33
C PHE A 725 -7.95 7.56 -8.81
N SER A 726 -7.83 8.05 -10.04
CA SER A 726 -6.61 8.59 -10.64
C SER A 726 -6.93 9.96 -11.22
N ALA A 727 -5.92 10.82 -11.30
CA ALA A 727 -6.04 12.11 -11.99
C ALA A 727 -6.32 11.90 -13.48
#